data_AF-A0A352B2R2-F1
#
_entry.id   AF-A0A352B2R2-F1
#
_cell.length_a   1.000
_cell.length_b   1.000
_cell.length_c   1.000
_cell.angle_alpha   90.00
_cell.angle_beta   90.00
_cell.angle_gamma   90.00
#
_symmetry.space_group_name_H-M   'P 1'
#
loop_
_entity.id
_entity.type
_entity.pdbx_description
1 polymer ?
#
loop_
_entity_poly.entity_id
_entity_poly.type
_entity_poly.pdbx_seq_one_letter_code
_entity_poly.pdbx_strand_id
1 'polypeptide(L)'
;MAGGGGGEAVHRRRRGSFAGARPGAGRNAGVVAARTRRPLGPPGAPRPARGGGAAAAGPLPRWLRPGGALPGRDRPRPGRGDPQAGGGGGPRRPPGGRLLPPPATGGGGRGGDLRRLRGEGVNDRTYVDRVRAASDIVAVVGEVVTLKRQGRDYLALCPFHQEKSASFSVSPSKQIFHCFGCGAGGDVFAFVMRYDNLDFPAALEELAKRAGIPPERPPTAADRQVAEERDRLRGVCDLAQRCFRHWLTAGDRRGLAYAQGRGLNEPVIERFGIGYAPPGGDALARALAAKRVAISVAATAGVVAMADGGRAYDRFRDRLTFPIADADGRLVAFGGRALGEAKAKYLNSPETPLFRKGETLFALHLAQPEIRRRDEVVVVEGYMDAVALHAAGFGHAVAVLGTALTRAHVRRLKRYTRRLHLLFDGDAAGVRAAVRCLEVTVNEGVQAVVTVLPPAEDPDSLCRGQGAEAMAACLAVATPLFEFAVGELVKRAGGTDLASRMRALHELVPVARTLNEAAERHLFLSHVADAFRLPLGEVEAALAGSPPAPRRPVPSAAPRGAAEEAAYGVVWFLSEHPESFAFVKAHRVDADLEPGPLRDLLAAVVATERFPADHLASLLHAATPLSDELARRVLEYDHLPDPTATFNDWVRGLRRHRLQREEAVVRHRLKQAEAAAERPQLGDALARLKELREQIAALPHLAWEGGEKK
;
A
#
# COMPACT_ATOMS: atom_id res chain seq x y z
N MET A 1 -42.41 -46.88 32.04
CA MET A 1 -42.64 -48.09 31.22
C MET A 1 -41.34 -48.28 30.42
N ALA A 2 -40.54 -49.34 30.63
CA ALA A 2 -40.79 -50.77 30.38
C ALA A 2 -40.91 -51.05 28.86
N GLY A 3 -40.18 -51.98 28.22
CA GLY A 3 -39.08 -52.89 28.62
C GLY A 3 -38.38 -53.42 27.33
N GLY A 4 -37.51 -54.44 27.28
CA GLY A 4 -36.88 -55.32 28.28
C GLY A 4 -36.26 -56.60 27.63
N GLY A 5 -35.24 -57.21 28.24
CA GLY A 5 -34.61 -58.50 27.81
C GLY A 5 -33.45 -58.40 26.79
N GLY A 6 -32.50 -59.34 26.70
CA GLY A 6 -32.22 -60.52 27.54
C GLY A 6 -31.06 -61.41 27.00
N GLY A 7 -30.43 -62.24 27.86
CA GLY A 7 -29.31 -63.17 27.54
C GLY A 7 -27.90 -62.58 27.77
N GLU A 8 -26.93 -63.11 28.54
CA GLU A 8 -26.47 -64.47 28.92
C GLU A 8 -25.63 -65.22 27.86
N ALA A 9 -24.49 -65.87 28.16
CA ALA A 9 -23.62 -65.88 29.37
C ALA A 9 -22.25 -66.61 29.14
N VAL A 10 -21.25 -66.41 30.04
CA VAL A 10 -20.26 -67.43 30.54
C VAL A 10 -19.17 -67.97 29.53
N HIS A 11 -17.87 -68.20 29.84
CA HIS A 11 -17.07 -68.09 31.08
C HIS A 11 -15.52 -67.90 30.91
N ARG A 12 -14.95 -67.08 31.81
CA ARG A 12 -13.66 -67.17 32.56
C ARG A 12 -12.50 -68.10 32.11
N ARG A 13 -11.28 -67.53 32.11
CA ARG A 13 -10.07 -67.87 32.95
C ARG A 13 -9.16 -66.61 33.03
N ARG A 14 -8.24 -66.39 33.99
CA ARG A 14 -8.20 -66.57 35.47
C ARG A 14 -6.88 -65.95 36.01
N ARG A 15 -6.91 -64.91 36.88
CA ARG A 15 -5.87 -64.46 37.87
C ARG A 15 -4.41 -64.17 37.37
N GLY A 16 -3.63 -63.22 37.92
CA GLY A 16 -3.93 -62.14 38.88
C GLY A 16 -2.69 -61.47 39.51
N SER A 17 -2.92 -60.30 40.13
CA SER A 17 -2.28 -59.75 41.37
C SER A 17 -0.78 -59.38 41.48
N PHE A 18 -0.57 -58.07 41.77
CA PHE A 18 0.32 -57.44 42.78
C PHE A 18 1.85 -57.25 42.58
N ALA A 19 2.23 -55.97 42.53
CA ALA A 19 3.24 -55.22 43.32
C ALA A 19 4.71 -55.73 43.53
N GLY A 20 5.66 -54.79 43.50
CA GLY A 20 7.06 -54.97 43.96
C GLY A 20 7.93 -53.72 43.74
N ALA A 21 8.91 -53.45 44.62
CA ALA A 21 9.64 -52.17 44.67
C ALA A 21 11.14 -52.22 44.28
N ARG A 22 11.67 -51.01 44.01
CA ARG A 22 13.08 -50.51 44.00
C ARG A 22 13.94 -50.94 45.24
N PRO A 23 15.25 -50.55 45.39
CA PRO A 23 16.29 -50.00 44.47
C PRO A 23 17.76 -50.53 44.67
N GLY A 24 18.73 -49.99 43.91
CA GLY A 24 20.16 -49.80 44.26
C GLY A 24 20.85 -48.91 43.18
N ALA A 25 21.63 -47.83 43.41
CA ALA A 25 22.72 -47.46 44.35
C ALA A 25 24.13 -47.68 43.75
N GLY A 26 25.07 -46.72 43.70
CA GLY A 26 25.03 -45.28 44.04
C GLY A 26 26.43 -44.65 44.23
N ARG A 27 26.50 -43.40 44.76
CA ARG A 27 27.71 -42.63 45.21
C ARG A 27 28.61 -42.10 44.08
N ASN A 28 29.34 -40.98 44.18
CA ASN A 28 29.60 -39.91 45.18
C ASN A 28 30.17 -38.67 44.39
N ALA A 29 30.55 -37.48 44.90
CA ALA A 29 30.23 -36.56 46.02
C ALA A 29 31.10 -35.28 45.80
N GLY A 30 30.91 -34.09 46.41
CA GLY A 30 29.90 -33.57 47.35
C GLY A 30 30.32 -32.22 47.99
N VAL A 31 29.52 -31.71 48.95
CA VAL A 31 29.78 -30.58 49.91
C VAL A 31 30.03 -29.16 49.30
N VAL A 32 29.68 -27.99 49.91
CA VAL A 32 29.25 -27.60 51.28
C VAL A 32 27.99 -26.67 51.28
N ALA A 33 27.30 -26.56 52.43
CA ALA A 33 26.08 -25.78 52.74
C ALA A 33 26.36 -24.26 53.05
N ALA A 34 25.47 -23.40 53.60
CA ALA A 34 24.15 -23.51 54.26
C ALA A 34 23.35 -22.15 54.21
N ARG A 35 22.12 -21.95 54.77
CA ARG A 35 20.81 -22.68 54.75
C ARG A 35 19.91 -22.34 55.99
N THR A 36 19.29 -21.15 56.04
CA THR A 36 18.31 -20.75 57.09
C THR A 36 17.12 -19.95 56.52
N ARG A 37 15.89 -19.94 57.07
CA ARG A 37 15.00 -20.97 57.68
C ARG A 37 13.59 -20.33 57.81
N ARG A 38 12.49 -21.08 57.67
CA ARG A 38 11.08 -20.61 57.78
C ARG A 38 10.52 -20.70 59.22
N PRO A 39 9.50 -19.88 59.58
CA PRO A 39 8.10 -20.37 59.76
C PRO A 39 7.10 -19.87 58.67
N LEU A 40 5.80 -19.61 58.90
CA LEU A 40 4.66 -20.58 59.01
C LEU A 40 3.34 -19.94 58.45
N GLY A 41 2.16 -20.48 58.79
CA GLY A 41 0.79 -19.98 58.52
C GLY A 41 -0.16 -20.44 59.65
N PRO A 42 -1.49 -20.71 59.46
CA PRO A 42 -2.40 -20.55 58.29
C PRO A 42 -3.80 -19.95 58.72
N PRO A 43 -5.01 -20.48 58.39
CA PRO A 43 -5.75 -20.67 57.10
C PRO A 43 -7.12 -19.89 56.99
N GLY A 44 -7.85 -19.97 55.86
CA GLY A 44 -9.30 -19.63 55.80
C GLY A 44 -9.97 -19.53 54.41
N ALA A 45 -11.16 -20.14 54.22
CA ALA A 45 -12.06 -20.11 53.04
C ALA A 45 -13.47 -20.67 53.45
N PRO A 46 -14.61 -20.55 52.70
CA PRO A 46 -14.78 -20.27 51.26
C PRO A 46 -15.94 -19.27 50.86
N ARG A 47 -16.51 -19.45 49.65
CA ARG A 47 -17.50 -18.66 48.83
C ARG A 47 -18.99 -18.79 49.32
N PRO A 48 -20.08 -18.17 48.72
CA PRO A 48 -20.22 -17.63 47.33
C PRO A 48 -21.21 -16.47 46.96
N ALA A 49 -21.07 -15.99 45.70
CA ALA A 49 -22.11 -15.58 44.71
C ALA A 49 -22.80 -14.18 44.71
N ARG A 50 -23.24 -13.79 43.48
CA ARG A 50 -23.95 -12.59 43.00
C ARG A 50 -23.15 -11.27 42.98
N GLY A 51 -23.21 -10.41 41.95
CA GLY A 51 -23.74 -10.59 40.58
C GLY A 51 -23.96 -9.29 39.79
N GLY A 52 -23.48 -9.23 38.53
CA GLY A 52 -23.89 -8.27 37.48
C GLY A 52 -23.25 -6.86 37.50
N GLY A 53 -23.19 -6.20 36.34
CA GLY A 53 -23.02 -4.73 36.22
C GLY A 53 -21.80 -4.20 35.44
N ALA A 54 -22.05 -3.71 34.23
CA ALA A 54 -21.31 -2.69 33.45
C ALA A 54 -19.77 -2.51 33.63
N ALA A 55 -19.01 -2.77 32.57
CA ALA A 55 -17.64 -2.28 32.41
C ALA A 55 -17.62 -0.77 32.14
N ALA A 56 -17.35 0.05 33.16
CA ALA A 56 -17.26 1.49 33.04
C ALA A 56 -15.95 1.92 32.34
N ALA A 57 -16.05 2.70 31.27
CA ALA A 57 -14.89 3.31 30.63
C ALA A 57 -14.29 4.42 31.52
N GLY A 58 -12.97 4.42 31.70
CA GLY A 58 -12.27 5.43 32.49
C GLY A 58 -12.42 6.86 31.94
N PRO A 59 -12.29 7.90 32.80
CA PRO A 59 -12.50 9.29 32.39
C PRO A 59 -11.44 9.76 31.38
N LEU A 60 -11.88 10.53 30.38
CA LEU A 60 -11.01 11.11 29.36
C LEU A 60 -9.95 12.06 29.97
N PRO A 61 -8.72 12.09 29.43
CA PRO A 61 -7.63 12.90 29.99
C PRO A 61 -7.91 14.40 29.94
N ARG A 62 -7.22 15.16 30.79
CA ARG A 62 -7.45 16.60 31.04
C ARG A 62 -7.46 17.47 29.78
N TRP A 63 -6.72 17.10 28.73
CA TRP A 63 -6.62 17.80 27.45
C TRP A 63 -7.76 17.47 26.45
N LEU A 64 -8.70 16.59 26.80
CA LEU A 64 -9.88 16.26 25.99
C LEU A 64 -11.17 17.00 26.40
N ARG A 65 -11.14 17.81 27.47
CA ARG A 65 -12.28 18.66 27.87
C ARG A 65 -12.44 19.90 26.95
N PRO A 66 -13.67 20.35 26.66
CA PRO A 66 -13.92 21.58 25.92
C PRO A 66 -13.79 22.82 26.83
N GLY A 67 -12.77 23.63 26.56
CA GLY A 67 -12.55 24.95 27.14
C GLY A 67 -11.18 25.47 26.69
N GLY A 68 -10.98 26.77 26.47
CA GLY A 68 -11.91 27.89 26.52
C GLY A 68 -11.11 29.18 26.59
N ALA A 69 -11.33 30.13 25.66
CA ALA A 69 -10.69 31.44 25.52
C ALA A 69 -9.16 31.53 25.79
N LEU A 70 -8.38 31.75 24.73
CA LEU A 70 -6.99 32.20 24.88
C LEU A 70 -6.97 33.58 25.60
N PRO A 71 -6.04 33.82 26.53
CA PRO A 71 -5.91 35.13 27.18
C PRO A 71 -5.31 36.15 26.21
N GLY A 72 -6.01 37.27 26.00
CA GLY A 72 -5.42 38.43 25.34
C GLY A 72 -4.36 39.08 26.25
N ARG A 73 -3.31 39.65 25.64
CA ARG A 73 -2.37 40.56 26.32
C ARG A 73 -2.08 41.79 25.46
N ASP A 74 -2.14 42.94 26.10
CA ASP A 74 -1.90 44.27 25.56
C ASP A 74 -0.41 44.59 25.39
N ARG A 75 -0.10 45.45 24.39
CA ARG A 75 0.97 46.49 24.42
C ARG A 75 2.44 46.01 24.37
N PRO A 76 3.43 46.91 24.13
CA PRO A 76 3.34 48.39 24.01
C PRO A 76 3.91 49.02 22.72
N ARG A 77 3.72 50.35 22.59
CA ARG A 77 4.60 51.24 21.80
C ARG A 77 5.87 51.52 22.62
N PRO A 78 7.06 51.67 22.00
CA PRO A 78 7.51 52.99 21.52
C PRO A 78 8.15 52.88 20.11
N GLY A 79 8.65 53.93 19.46
CA GLY A 79 8.66 55.39 19.73
C GLY A 79 9.26 56.08 18.49
N ARG A 80 8.88 57.32 18.18
CA ARG A 80 9.44 58.04 17.00
C ARG A 80 10.63 58.90 17.39
N GLY A 81 11.71 58.81 16.61
CA GLY A 81 12.79 59.78 16.57
C GLY A 81 13.00 60.26 15.14
N ASP A 82 12.87 61.57 14.96
CA ASP A 82 13.49 62.35 13.86
C ASP A 82 15.03 62.38 14.09
N PRO A 83 15.90 62.83 13.13
CA PRO A 83 15.60 63.82 12.09
C PRO A 83 16.30 63.61 10.72
N GLN A 84 16.27 64.68 9.90
CA GLN A 84 17.09 64.96 8.70
C GLN A 84 16.64 64.24 7.39
N ALA A 85 16.71 64.88 6.22
CA ALA A 85 16.97 66.29 5.89
C ALA A 85 16.20 66.70 4.62
N GLY A 86 16.14 68.00 4.32
CA GLY A 86 15.55 68.50 3.07
C GLY A 86 16.23 69.76 2.55
N GLY A 87 16.10 69.97 1.23
CA GLY A 87 16.40 71.24 0.54
C GLY A 87 17.76 71.33 -0.14
N GLY A 88 17.79 71.85 -1.38
CA GLY A 88 19.02 72.32 -2.03
C GLY A 88 19.08 72.24 -3.56
N GLY A 89 18.68 73.31 -4.27
CA GLY A 89 19.22 73.64 -5.60
C GLY A 89 18.52 73.07 -6.85
N GLY A 90 17.96 73.97 -7.68
CA GLY A 90 17.87 73.78 -9.15
C GLY A 90 19.07 74.47 -9.84
N PRO A 91 18.92 75.10 -11.03
CA PRO A 91 17.74 75.13 -11.92
C PRO A 91 18.04 75.01 -13.44
N ARG A 92 17.01 74.88 -14.29
CA ARG A 92 16.71 75.74 -15.50
C ARG A 92 15.64 75.10 -16.43
N ARG A 93 15.08 75.95 -17.32
CA ARG A 93 13.86 75.85 -18.15
C ARG A 93 14.24 76.04 -19.65
N PRO A 94 13.31 76.15 -20.64
CA PRO A 94 12.07 75.41 -21.01
C PRO A 94 12.19 75.02 -22.53
N PRO A 95 11.21 75.20 -23.46
CA PRO A 95 9.73 75.01 -23.49
C PRO A 95 9.36 73.79 -24.40
N GLY A 96 8.14 73.46 -24.85
CA GLY A 96 6.75 73.95 -24.78
C GLY A 96 5.97 73.41 -26.01
N GLY A 97 4.64 73.24 -26.05
CA GLY A 97 3.64 73.47 -25.01
C GLY A 97 2.20 73.09 -25.42
N ARG A 98 1.24 73.75 -24.75
CA ARG A 98 -0.25 73.76 -24.86
C ARG A 98 -0.80 73.84 -26.32
N LEU A 99 -2.08 73.55 -26.66
CA LEU A 99 -3.37 73.86 -25.99
C LEU A 99 -4.49 72.79 -26.11
N LEU A 100 -5.65 73.09 -25.50
CA LEU A 100 -6.84 72.26 -25.24
C LEU A 100 -7.91 72.24 -26.38
N PRO A 101 -8.81 71.23 -26.42
CA PRO A 101 -9.97 71.13 -27.32
C PRO A 101 -11.34 71.50 -26.69
N PRO A 102 -12.36 71.81 -27.50
CA PRO A 102 -13.68 71.11 -27.43
C PRO A 102 -14.32 70.93 -28.85
N PRO A 103 -15.58 70.45 -29.04
CA PRO A 103 -16.54 69.78 -28.15
C PRO A 103 -16.99 68.38 -28.71
N ALA A 104 -18.14 67.83 -28.26
CA ALA A 104 -18.71 66.56 -28.72
C ALA A 104 -20.14 66.71 -29.29
N THR A 105 -20.58 65.78 -30.15
CA THR A 105 -21.99 65.28 -30.27
C THR A 105 -22.10 64.13 -31.30
N GLY A 106 -23.02 63.17 -31.06
CA GLY A 106 -23.78 62.52 -32.15
C GLY A 106 -23.47 61.05 -32.49
N GLY A 107 -24.32 60.13 -31.99
CA GLY A 107 -24.48 58.76 -32.51
C GLY A 107 -23.37 57.74 -32.15
N GLY A 108 -23.64 56.43 -32.12
CA GLY A 108 -24.94 55.78 -32.36
C GLY A 108 -24.86 54.38 -32.99
N GLY A 109 -24.01 53.47 -32.49
CA GLY A 109 -23.90 52.12 -33.06
C GLY A 109 -23.24 51.12 -32.11
N ARG A 110 -23.76 49.89 -32.06
CA ARG A 110 -23.18 48.79 -31.26
C ARG A 110 -22.33 47.91 -32.18
N GLY A 111 -21.04 47.78 -31.90
CA GLY A 111 -20.13 46.87 -32.59
C GLY A 111 -19.00 46.42 -31.67
N GLY A 112 -19.12 45.23 -31.09
CA GLY A 112 -18.08 44.66 -30.24
C GLY A 112 -17.09 43.85 -31.07
N ASP A 113 -15.86 44.36 -31.26
CA ASP A 113 -14.80 43.61 -31.95
C ASP A 113 -14.29 42.46 -31.07
N LEU A 114 -14.73 41.25 -31.36
CA LEU A 114 -14.50 40.06 -30.54
C LEU A 114 -13.13 39.41 -30.83
N ARG A 115 -12.05 40.20 -30.71
CA ARG A 115 -10.65 39.72 -30.82
C ARG A 115 -10.22 38.88 -29.61
N ARG A 116 -10.79 37.68 -29.50
CA ARG A 116 -10.09 36.52 -28.92
C ARG A 116 -9.24 35.85 -30.01
N LEU A 117 -8.45 34.85 -29.61
CA LEU A 117 -7.56 34.03 -30.46
C LEU A 117 -6.24 34.70 -30.91
N ARG A 118 -5.37 34.94 -29.93
CA ARG A 118 -4.08 34.22 -29.85
C ARG A 118 -3.72 34.04 -28.38
N GLY A 119 -3.36 32.82 -28.00
CA GLY A 119 -2.82 32.53 -26.68
C GLY A 119 -1.30 32.54 -26.77
N GLU A 120 -0.64 33.48 -26.09
CA GLU A 120 0.81 33.47 -25.93
C GLU A 120 1.17 32.46 -24.83
N GLY A 121 2.01 31.48 -25.17
CA GLY A 121 2.49 30.50 -24.21
C GLY A 121 3.51 31.14 -23.26
N VAL A 122 3.19 31.16 -21.97
CA VAL A 122 4.17 31.51 -20.93
C VAL A 122 5.26 30.45 -20.93
N ASN A 123 6.52 30.87 -21.07
CA ASN A 123 7.66 29.97 -21.25
C ASN A 123 8.22 29.48 -19.90
N ASP A 124 8.11 28.17 -19.67
CA ASP A 124 8.72 27.35 -18.60
C ASP A 124 10.16 27.80 -18.23
N ARG A 125 11.00 28.05 -19.26
CA ARG A 125 12.37 28.57 -19.11
C ARG A 125 12.45 29.82 -18.21
N THR A 126 11.48 30.73 -18.32
CA THR A 126 11.47 32.00 -17.56
C THR A 126 11.23 31.78 -16.06
N TYR A 127 10.62 30.68 -15.65
CA TYR A 127 10.48 30.33 -14.24
C TYR A 127 11.76 29.67 -13.70
N VAL A 128 12.29 28.68 -14.43
CA VAL A 128 13.58 28.04 -14.11
C VAL A 128 14.69 29.08 -13.93
N ASP A 129 14.82 30.03 -14.85
CA ASP A 129 15.89 31.03 -14.80
C ASP A 129 15.69 32.08 -13.69
N ARG A 130 14.45 32.34 -13.24
CA ARG A 130 14.20 33.15 -12.03
C ARG A 130 14.64 32.42 -10.77
N VAL A 131 14.32 31.13 -10.64
CA VAL A 131 14.76 30.31 -9.49
C VAL A 131 16.27 30.16 -9.48
N ARG A 132 16.89 29.96 -10.66
CA ARG A 132 18.34 29.96 -10.87
C ARG A 132 18.99 31.24 -10.37
N ALA A 133 18.49 32.40 -10.81
CA ALA A 133 19.07 33.71 -10.50
C ALA A 133 18.91 34.13 -9.03
N ALA A 134 17.91 33.60 -8.31
CA ALA A 134 17.70 33.87 -6.89
C ALA A 134 18.41 32.89 -5.94
N SER A 135 19.06 31.84 -6.48
CA SER A 135 19.68 30.77 -5.69
C SER A 135 21.20 30.82 -5.78
N ASP A 136 21.85 31.61 -4.93
CA ASP A 136 23.32 31.64 -4.87
C ASP A 136 23.88 30.29 -4.40
N ILE A 137 24.69 29.67 -5.26
CA ILE A 137 25.29 28.37 -4.98
C ILE A 137 26.22 28.40 -3.76
N VAL A 138 26.83 29.54 -3.42
CA VAL A 138 27.71 29.66 -2.25
C VAL A 138 26.90 29.53 -0.95
N ALA A 139 25.71 30.15 -0.91
CA ALA A 139 24.79 30.01 0.22
C ALA A 139 24.25 28.56 0.32
N VAL A 140 23.71 28.01 -0.77
CA VAL A 140 23.10 26.67 -0.78
C VAL A 140 24.10 25.56 -0.45
N VAL A 141 25.36 25.68 -0.88
CA VAL A 141 26.43 24.74 -0.48
C VAL A 141 26.90 25.02 0.96
N GLY A 142 26.95 26.28 1.38
CA GLY A 142 27.36 26.69 2.73
C GLY A 142 26.43 26.22 3.85
N GLU A 143 25.16 25.94 3.54
CA GLU A 143 24.22 25.23 4.43
C GLU A 143 24.68 23.79 4.76
N VAL A 144 25.48 23.18 3.87
CA VAL A 144 25.80 21.74 3.86
C VAL A 144 27.25 21.44 4.24
N VAL A 145 28.21 22.23 3.75
CA VAL A 145 29.65 22.04 4.04
C VAL A 145 30.33 23.34 4.44
N THR A 146 31.31 23.25 5.34
CA THR A 146 32.09 24.40 5.82
C THR A 146 33.04 24.91 4.72
N LEU A 147 32.54 25.80 3.88
CA LEU A 147 33.28 26.47 2.82
C LEU A 147 34.41 27.37 3.38
N LYS A 148 35.64 27.14 2.95
CA LYS A 148 36.82 27.97 3.24
C LYS A 148 37.24 28.72 1.97
N ARG A 149 37.31 30.05 2.03
CA ARG A 149 37.68 30.87 0.87
C ARG A 149 39.16 30.70 0.51
N GLN A 150 39.46 30.39 -0.75
CA GLN A 150 40.84 30.31 -1.25
C GLN A 150 40.96 31.02 -2.60
N GLY A 151 41.56 32.22 -2.58
CA GLY A 151 41.66 33.07 -3.76
C GLY A 151 40.29 33.61 -4.20
N ARG A 152 39.81 33.16 -5.37
CA ARG A 152 38.53 33.59 -5.97
C ARG A 152 37.35 32.67 -5.66
N ASP A 153 37.64 31.41 -5.33
CA ASP A 153 36.66 30.35 -5.11
C ASP A 153 36.65 29.92 -3.63
N TYR A 154 35.75 29.00 -3.26
CA TYR A 154 35.69 28.38 -1.93
C TYR A 154 35.98 26.88 -2.04
N LEU A 155 36.79 26.34 -1.11
CA LEU A 155 37.02 24.90 -1.00
C LEU A 155 36.34 24.29 0.24
N ALA A 156 35.92 23.03 0.13
CA ALA A 156 35.46 22.19 1.23
C ALA A 156 35.86 20.72 1.01
N LEU A 157 35.59 19.87 2.01
CA LEU A 157 35.48 18.43 1.78
C LEU A 157 34.19 18.16 1.00
N CYS A 158 34.25 17.25 0.03
CA CYS A 158 33.13 16.92 -0.84
C CYS A 158 31.99 16.21 -0.08
N PRO A 159 30.73 16.66 -0.20
CA PRO A 159 29.58 15.96 0.39
C PRO A 159 29.18 14.68 -0.37
N PHE A 160 29.77 14.41 -1.54
CA PHE A 160 29.39 13.31 -2.45
C PHE A 160 30.35 12.10 -2.42
N HIS A 161 31.52 12.22 -1.79
CA HIS A 161 32.44 11.09 -1.59
C HIS A 161 33.36 11.36 -0.40
N GLN A 162 33.89 10.30 0.23
CA GLN A 162 34.64 10.44 1.47
C GLN A 162 36.13 10.68 1.22
N GLU A 163 36.60 11.90 1.49
CA GLU A 163 37.98 12.35 1.28
C GLU A 163 38.60 12.98 2.54
N LYS A 164 39.94 13.09 2.57
CA LYS A 164 40.71 13.73 3.67
C LYS A 164 41.27 15.10 3.31
N SER A 165 41.44 15.37 2.01
CA SER A 165 41.83 16.66 1.43
C SER A 165 40.59 17.38 0.91
N ALA A 166 40.55 18.71 0.97
CA ALA A 166 39.44 19.47 0.37
C ALA A 166 39.60 19.54 -1.15
N SER A 167 38.88 18.69 -1.91
CA SER A 167 38.86 18.76 -3.39
C SER A 167 37.59 19.37 -3.96
N PHE A 168 36.61 19.72 -3.12
CA PHE A 168 35.35 20.32 -3.54
C PHE A 168 35.47 21.83 -3.68
N SER A 169 35.41 22.35 -4.91
CA SER A 169 35.44 23.78 -5.20
C SER A 169 34.06 24.33 -5.56
N VAL A 170 33.75 25.54 -5.09
CA VAL A 170 32.56 26.33 -5.45
C VAL A 170 33.01 27.69 -5.95
N SER A 171 32.59 28.05 -7.17
CA SER A 171 33.02 29.29 -7.84
C SER A 171 31.88 30.32 -7.87
N PRO A 172 31.93 31.39 -7.03
CA PRO A 172 30.84 32.36 -6.91
C PRO A 172 30.57 33.12 -8.22
N SER A 173 31.64 33.41 -8.97
CA SER A 173 31.59 34.16 -10.23
C SER A 173 31.05 33.34 -11.41
N LYS A 174 30.99 32.02 -11.29
CA LYS A 174 30.47 31.11 -12.31
C LYS A 174 29.17 30.41 -11.91
N GLN A 175 28.76 30.52 -10.64
CA GLN A 175 27.59 29.84 -10.06
C GLN A 175 27.58 28.32 -10.30
N ILE A 176 28.74 27.69 -10.17
CA ILE A 176 28.95 26.23 -10.29
C ILE A 176 29.85 25.68 -9.20
N PHE A 177 29.73 24.38 -8.94
CA PHE A 177 30.66 23.58 -8.14
C PHE A 177 31.40 22.56 -9.00
N HIS A 178 32.57 22.13 -8.54
CA HIS A 178 33.33 21.01 -9.11
C HIS A 178 34.19 20.32 -8.05
N CYS A 179 34.05 19.00 -7.92
CA CYS A 179 34.88 18.14 -7.10
C CYS A 179 36.04 17.56 -7.92
N PHE A 180 37.28 17.90 -7.57
CA PHE A 180 38.47 17.36 -8.24
C PHE A 180 38.79 15.91 -7.87
N GLY A 181 38.26 15.38 -6.76
CA GLY A 181 38.40 13.98 -6.37
C GLY A 181 37.48 13.02 -7.12
N CYS A 182 36.17 13.33 -7.21
CA CYS A 182 35.16 12.43 -7.81
C CYS A 182 34.51 12.93 -9.11
N GLY A 183 34.95 14.07 -9.66
CA GLY A 183 34.40 14.64 -10.91
C GLY A 183 32.95 15.14 -10.81
N ALA A 184 32.35 15.15 -9.62
CA ALA A 184 31.00 15.69 -9.42
C ALA A 184 31.02 17.22 -9.60
N GLY A 185 30.29 17.72 -10.59
CA GLY A 185 30.13 19.16 -10.85
C GLY A 185 28.75 19.51 -11.41
N GLY A 186 28.48 20.82 -11.47
CA GLY A 186 27.25 21.39 -12.03
C GLY A 186 26.86 22.73 -11.39
N ASP A 187 25.64 23.18 -11.67
CA ASP A 187 25.04 24.39 -11.08
C ASP A 187 24.34 24.09 -9.74
N VAL A 188 23.61 25.09 -9.20
CA VAL A 188 22.86 24.96 -7.94
C VAL A 188 21.75 23.90 -7.99
N PHE A 189 21.09 23.68 -9.13
CA PHE A 189 20.14 22.58 -9.29
C PHE A 189 20.88 21.24 -9.26
N ALA A 190 21.99 21.11 -9.99
CA ALA A 190 22.79 19.89 -10.00
C ALA A 190 23.40 19.58 -8.62
N PHE A 191 23.64 20.59 -7.77
CA PHE A 191 24.03 20.37 -6.38
C PHE A 191 22.87 19.79 -5.56
N VAL A 192 21.72 20.48 -5.52
CA VAL A 192 20.52 20.04 -4.78
C VAL A 192 20.03 18.67 -5.26
N MET A 193 19.96 18.45 -6.58
CA MET A 193 19.58 17.16 -7.17
C MET A 193 20.51 16.01 -6.76
N ARG A 194 21.82 16.26 -6.60
CA ARG A 194 22.77 15.23 -6.13
C ARG A 194 22.75 15.04 -4.61
N TYR A 195 22.59 16.13 -3.85
CA TYR A 195 22.68 16.12 -2.39
C TYR A 195 21.40 15.61 -1.73
N ASP A 196 20.26 16.22 -2.07
CA ASP A 196 18.95 15.82 -1.56
C ASP A 196 18.40 14.58 -2.31
N ASN A 197 19.04 14.19 -3.43
CA ASN A 197 18.64 13.11 -4.36
C ASN A 197 17.25 13.34 -4.98
N LEU A 198 17.07 14.56 -5.50
CA LEU A 198 15.84 15.04 -6.11
C LEU A 198 15.89 14.96 -7.64
N ASP A 199 14.73 14.72 -8.26
CA ASP A 199 14.56 15.02 -9.69
C ASP A 199 14.43 16.53 -9.93
N PHE A 200 14.66 16.97 -11.17
CA PHE A 200 14.70 18.40 -11.51
C PHE A 200 13.43 19.18 -11.10
N PRO A 201 12.19 18.67 -11.28
CA PRO A 201 10.99 19.33 -10.78
C PRO A 201 10.98 19.51 -9.26
N ALA A 202 11.37 18.49 -8.48
CA ALA A 202 11.43 18.59 -7.02
C ALA A 202 12.54 19.55 -6.55
N ALA A 203 13.72 19.54 -7.20
CA ALA A 203 14.79 20.50 -6.91
C ALA A 203 14.42 21.94 -7.28
N LEU A 204 13.68 22.14 -8.37
CA LEU A 204 13.13 23.43 -8.79
C LEU A 204 12.08 23.95 -7.80
N GLU A 205 11.17 23.09 -7.34
CA GLU A 205 10.22 23.41 -6.27
C GLU A 205 10.92 23.76 -4.95
N GLU A 206 11.96 23.03 -4.57
CA GLU A 206 12.70 23.23 -3.33
C GLU A 206 13.48 24.54 -3.34
N LEU A 207 14.25 24.81 -4.39
CA LEU A 207 14.97 26.08 -4.55
C LEU A 207 14.01 27.27 -4.69
N ALA A 208 12.85 27.11 -5.34
CA ALA A 208 11.83 28.16 -5.37
C ALA A 208 11.30 28.48 -3.97
N LYS A 209 11.04 27.47 -3.13
CA LYS A 209 10.62 27.65 -1.73
C LYS A 209 11.69 28.37 -0.91
N ARG A 210 12.97 27.96 -1.01
CA ARG A 210 14.10 28.63 -0.32
C ARG A 210 14.28 30.08 -0.78
N ALA A 211 14.14 30.36 -2.08
CA ALA A 211 14.22 31.70 -2.65
C ALA A 211 12.95 32.57 -2.44
N GLY A 212 11.90 32.05 -1.80
CA GLY A 212 10.63 32.76 -1.62
C GLY A 212 9.84 33.01 -2.92
N ILE A 213 10.18 32.31 -4.00
CA ILE A 213 9.56 32.46 -5.31
C ILE A 213 8.22 31.69 -5.34
N PRO A 214 7.08 32.33 -5.68
CA PRO A 214 5.81 31.65 -5.82
C PRO A 214 5.82 30.73 -7.05
N PRO A 215 5.10 29.58 -7.03
CA PRO A 215 5.08 28.63 -8.14
C PRO A 215 4.61 29.28 -9.44
N GLU A 216 5.20 28.86 -10.57
CA GLU A 216 5.02 29.48 -11.90
C GLU A 216 3.56 29.78 -12.23
N ARG A 217 2.69 28.80 -11.97
CA ARG A 217 1.25 28.98 -11.93
C ARG A 217 0.82 29.10 -10.45
N PRO A 218 0.17 30.21 -10.04
CA PRO A 218 -0.42 30.27 -8.71
C PRO A 218 -1.49 29.17 -8.60
N PRO A 219 -1.58 28.46 -7.45
CA PRO A 219 -2.53 27.36 -7.29
C PRO A 219 -3.96 27.86 -7.53
N THR A 220 -4.77 27.06 -8.23
CA THR A 220 -6.17 27.38 -8.46
C THR A 220 -6.98 27.27 -7.16
N ALA A 221 -8.24 27.69 -7.20
CA ALA A 221 -9.16 27.46 -6.08
C ALA A 221 -9.33 25.96 -5.79
N ALA A 222 -9.32 25.10 -6.83
CA ALA A 222 -9.39 23.65 -6.68
C ALA A 222 -8.12 23.08 -6.03
N ASP A 223 -6.93 23.54 -6.44
CA ASP A 223 -5.66 23.07 -5.85
C ASP A 223 -5.56 23.44 -4.36
N ARG A 224 -5.99 24.66 -3.99
CA ARG A 224 -6.10 25.07 -2.57
C ARG A 224 -7.11 24.21 -1.82
N GLN A 225 -8.29 23.96 -2.37
CA GLN A 225 -9.31 23.12 -1.73
C GLN A 225 -8.82 21.68 -1.52
N VAL A 226 -8.06 21.12 -2.46
CA VAL A 226 -7.43 19.80 -2.33
C VAL A 226 -6.34 19.81 -1.26
N ALA A 227 -5.49 20.84 -1.21
CA ALA A 227 -4.47 20.98 -0.16
C ALA A 227 -5.10 21.10 1.24
N GLU A 228 -6.10 21.98 1.41
CA GLU A 228 -6.83 22.13 2.67
C GLU A 228 -7.47 20.82 3.13
N GLU A 229 -8.12 20.07 2.23
CA GLU A 229 -8.74 18.79 2.59
C GLU A 229 -7.70 17.75 2.99
N ARG A 230 -6.55 17.70 2.30
CA ARG A 230 -5.42 16.85 2.72
C ARG A 230 -4.95 17.21 4.13
N ASP A 231 -4.79 18.50 4.44
CA ASP A 231 -4.29 18.94 5.74
C ASP A 231 -5.32 18.71 6.87
N ARG A 232 -6.62 18.84 6.59
CA ARG A 232 -7.70 18.40 7.51
C ARG A 232 -7.59 16.91 7.82
N LEU A 233 -7.41 16.08 6.79
CA LEU A 233 -7.26 14.62 6.94
C LEU A 233 -5.99 14.26 7.74
N ARG A 234 -4.87 14.96 7.50
CA ARG A 234 -3.63 14.78 8.29
C ARG A 234 -3.84 15.13 9.75
N GLY A 235 -4.52 16.25 10.04
CA GLY A 235 -4.88 16.64 11.40
C GLY A 235 -5.73 15.60 12.14
N VAL A 236 -6.57 14.84 11.43
CA VAL A 236 -7.30 13.69 11.99
C VAL A 236 -6.38 12.50 12.25
N CYS A 237 -5.45 12.18 11.35
CA CYS A 237 -4.42 11.16 11.61
C CYS A 237 -3.58 11.51 12.85
N ASP A 238 -3.13 12.76 12.99
CA ASP A 238 -2.38 13.21 14.16
C ASP A 238 -3.19 13.13 15.48
N LEU A 239 -4.50 13.42 15.42
CA LEU A 239 -5.40 13.25 16.57
C LEU A 239 -5.57 11.76 16.93
N ALA A 240 -5.75 10.88 15.95
CA ALA A 240 -5.82 9.44 16.17
C ALA A 240 -4.52 8.89 16.77
N GLN A 241 -3.36 9.30 16.23
CA GLN A 241 -2.05 8.92 16.73
C GLN A 241 -1.83 9.34 18.20
N ARG A 242 -2.24 10.55 18.57
CA ARG A 242 -2.19 11.02 19.97
C ARG A 242 -3.08 10.17 20.88
N CYS A 243 -4.25 9.72 20.42
CA CYS A 243 -5.11 8.81 21.17
C CYS A 243 -4.47 7.42 21.32
N PHE A 244 -3.93 6.84 20.25
CA PHE A 244 -3.31 5.51 20.29
C PHE A 244 -2.04 5.46 21.17
N ARG A 245 -1.14 6.46 21.09
CA ARG A 245 0.04 6.54 22.00
C ARG A 245 -0.39 6.74 23.46
N HIS A 246 -1.46 7.50 23.71
CA HIS A 246 -2.01 7.68 25.06
C HIS A 246 -2.62 6.38 25.63
N TRP A 247 -3.37 5.61 24.82
CA TRP A 247 -3.96 4.35 25.28
C TRP A 247 -2.94 3.22 25.46
N LEU A 248 -1.81 3.24 24.75
CA LEU A 248 -0.69 2.31 25.00
C LEU A 248 -0.02 2.54 26.37
N THR A 249 0.05 3.80 26.82
CA THR A 249 0.85 4.21 27.98
C THR A 249 0.04 4.42 29.26
N ALA A 250 -1.17 4.98 29.15
CA ALA A 250 -2.06 5.32 30.27
C ALA A 250 -3.41 4.56 30.23
N GLY A 251 -3.59 3.66 29.25
CA GLY A 251 -4.75 2.79 29.12
C GLY A 251 -4.51 1.39 29.68
N ASP A 252 -5.13 0.40 29.05
CA ASP A 252 -4.97 -1.02 29.40
C ASP A 252 -3.55 -1.50 29.08
N ARG A 253 -2.84 -1.95 30.13
CA ARG A 253 -1.46 -2.45 30.03
C ARG A 253 -1.30 -3.66 29.11
N ARG A 254 -2.38 -4.34 28.67
CA ARG A 254 -2.29 -5.44 27.70
C ARG A 254 -1.66 -5.01 26.37
N GLY A 255 -1.87 -3.77 25.94
CA GLY A 255 -1.20 -3.22 24.75
C GLY A 255 0.32 -3.19 24.92
N LEU A 256 0.78 -2.57 26.01
CA LEU A 256 2.20 -2.44 26.33
C LEU A 256 2.85 -3.81 26.59
N ALA A 257 2.21 -4.68 27.36
CA ALA A 257 2.70 -6.02 27.67
C ALA A 257 2.81 -6.90 26.40
N TYR A 258 1.88 -6.75 25.45
CA TYR A 258 1.94 -7.45 24.16
C TYR A 258 3.04 -6.90 23.25
N ALA A 259 3.27 -5.57 23.25
CA ALA A 259 4.39 -4.97 22.54
C ALA A 259 5.74 -5.45 23.11
N GLN A 260 5.91 -5.40 24.44
CA GLN A 260 7.10 -5.89 25.15
C GLN A 260 7.33 -7.39 24.93
N GLY A 261 6.27 -8.21 24.97
CA GLY A 261 6.31 -9.65 24.62
C GLY A 261 6.64 -9.94 23.15
N ARG A 262 6.71 -8.92 22.30
CA ARG A 262 7.19 -8.98 20.91
C ARG A 262 8.52 -8.24 20.72
N GLY A 263 9.28 -7.99 21.79
CA GLY A 263 10.59 -7.34 21.75
C GLY A 263 10.57 -5.83 21.53
N LEU A 264 9.38 -5.22 21.46
CA LEU A 264 9.22 -3.79 21.21
C LEU A 264 9.48 -3.02 22.51
N ASN A 265 10.73 -2.61 22.68
CA ASN A 265 11.17 -1.79 23.82
C ASN A 265 10.73 -0.32 23.66
N GLU A 266 10.89 0.48 24.71
CA GLU A 266 10.42 1.87 24.75
C GLU A 266 11.06 2.78 23.67
N PRO A 267 12.40 2.72 23.40
CA PRO A 267 12.99 3.41 22.25
C PRO A 267 12.40 3.04 20.89
N VAL A 268 12.08 1.76 20.67
CA VAL A 268 11.43 1.30 19.42
C VAL A 268 9.99 1.79 19.34
N ILE A 269 9.24 1.71 20.43
CA ILE A 269 7.86 2.23 20.54
C ILE A 269 7.83 3.73 20.26
N GLU A 270 8.78 4.50 20.81
CA GLU A 270 8.87 5.94 20.54
C GLU A 270 9.27 6.24 19.09
N ARG A 271 10.37 5.66 18.60
CA ARG A 271 10.91 5.93 17.24
C ARG A 271 9.88 5.66 16.15
N PHE A 272 9.10 4.58 16.28
CA PHE A 272 8.03 4.24 15.35
C PHE A 272 6.67 4.80 15.73
N GLY A 273 6.56 5.51 16.86
CA GLY A 273 5.28 6.03 17.38
C GLY A 273 4.22 4.95 17.58
N ILE A 274 4.60 3.74 18.01
CA ILE A 274 3.68 2.62 18.17
C ILE A 274 2.64 2.97 19.24
N GLY A 275 1.38 2.62 18.98
CA GLY A 275 0.25 2.89 19.85
C GLY A 275 -0.63 1.66 20.07
N TYR A 276 -1.76 1.84 20.75
CA TYR A 276 -2.76 0.81 20.99
C TYR A 276 -4.16 1.34 20.71
N ALA A 277 -4.95 0.59 19.93
CA ALA A 277 -6.37 0.76 19.79
C ALA A 277 -7.08 -0.24 20.73
N PRO A 278 -7.82 0.20 21.76
CA PRO A 278 -8.42 -0.67 22.76
C PRO A 278 -9.51 -1.60 22.19
N PRO A 279 -9.96 -2.61 22.95
CA PRO A 279 -11.22 -3.30 22.67
C PRO A 279 -12.41 -2.34 22.83
N GLY A 280 -13.51 -2.66 22.16
CA GLY A 280 -14.67 -1.78 22.04
C GLY A 280 -14.88 -1.34 20.59
N GLY A 281 -15.81 -0.41 20.36
CA GLY A 281 -16.26 -0.07 19.01
C GLY A 281 -16.27 1.42 18.62
N ASP A 282 -16.09 2.36 19.55
CA ASP A 282 -16.31 3.80 19.27
C ASP A 282 -15.48 4.76 20.15
N ALA A 283 -14.37 4.28 20.73
CA ALA A 283 -13.51 5.08 21.59
C ALA A 283 -12.81 6.22 20.81
N LEU A 284 -12.31 5.93 19.61
CA LEU A 284 -11.70 6.93 18.72
C LEU A 284 -12.76 7.82 18.08
N ALA A 285 -13.88 7.25 17.61
CA ALA A 285 -15.00 8.02 17.08
C ALA A 285 -15.50 9.07 18.09
N ARG A 286 -15.65 8.70 19.37
CA ARG A 286 -16.01 9.64 20.46
C ARG A 286 -14.90 10.64 20.79
N ALA A 287 -13.63 10.23 20.80
CA ALA A 287 -12.52 11.15 21.05
C ALA A 287 -12.36 12.22 19.93
N LEU A 288 -12.58 11.83 18.67
CA LEU A 288 -12.58 12.73 17.52
C LEU A 288 -13.81 13.66 17.52
N ALA A 289 -15.00 13.14 17.82
CA ALA A 289 -16.22 13.95 17.98
C ALA A 289 -16.10 14.98 19.12
N ALA A 290 -15.49 14.62 20.25
CA ALA A 290 -15.17 15.55 21.34
C ALA A 290 -14.19 16.67 20.94
N LYS A 291 -13.40 16.45 19.87
CA LYS A 291 -12.55 17.45 19.21
C LYS A 291 -13.21 18.16 18.03
N ARG A 292 -14.53 18.02 17.87
CA ARG A 292 -15.34 18.60 16.77
C ARG A 292 -14.92 18.14 15.37
N VAL A 293 -14.23 17.00 15.26
CA VAL A 293 -13.96 16.36 13.97
C VAL A 293 -15.25 15.73 13.46
N ALA A 294 -15.65 16.09 12.24
CA ALA A 294 -16.79 15.45 11.59
C ALA A 294 -16.48 13.98 11.27
N ILE A 295 -17.43 13.09 11.59
CA ILE A 295 -17.29 11.64 11.40
C ILE A 295 -17.00 11.28 9.94
N SER A 296 -17.56 12.02 8.98
CA SER A 296 -17.27 11.86 7.54
C SER A 296 -15.78 12.05 7.24
N VAL A 297 -15.14 13.08 7.79
CA VAL A 297 -13.69 13.34 7.63
C VAL A 297 -12.86 12.24 8.31
N ALA A 298 -13.30 11.73 9.46
CA ALA A 298 -12.66 10.59 10.13
C ALA A 298 -12.79 9.26 9.38
N ALA A 299 -13.87 9.08 8.61
CA ALA A 299 -14.05 7.96 7.70
C ALA A 299 -13.18 8.11 6.44
N THR A 300 -13.12 9.31 5.84
CA THR A 300 -12.23 9.62 4.70
C THR A 300 -10.75 9.49 5.08
N ALA A 301 -10.37 9.81 6.32
CA ALA A 301 -9.02 9.58 6.86
C ALA A 301 -8.74 8.09 7.16
N GLY A 302 -9.73 7.20 7.02
CA GLY A 302 -9.55 5.76 7.14
C GLY A 302 -9.27 5.25 8.55
N VAL A 303 -9.62 6.02 9.59
CA VAL A 303 -9.45 5.65 11.01
C VAL A 303 -10.78 5.26 11.69
N VAL A 304 -11.89 5.77 11.18
CA VAL A 304 -13.26 5.38 11.52
C VAL A 304 -13.90 4.70 10.29
N ALA A 305 -14.93 3.89 10.51
CA ALA A 305 -15.77 3.32 9.47
C ALA A 305 -17.26 3.47 9.85
N MET A 306 -18.16 3.25 8.89
CA MET A 306 -19.60 3.31 9.09
C MET A 306 -20.17 1.90 9.00
N ALA A 307 -21.10 1.56 9.89
CA ALA A 307 -21.89 0.33 9.83
C ALA A 307 -23.20 0.55 9.07
N ASP A 308 -23.81 -0.54 8.62
CA ASP A 308 -25.15 -0.55 8.08
C ASP A 308 -26.14 -0.04 9.16
N GLY A 309 -26.98 0.93 8.80
CA GLY A 309 -27.73 1.74 9.77
C GLY A 309 -27.01 3.02 10.25
N GLY A 310 -25.83 3.35 9.71
CA GLY A 310 -25.20 4.67 9.87
C GLY A 310 -24.44 4.90 11.17
N ARG A 311 -24.26 3.88 12.03
CA ARG A 311 -23.44 4.01 13.24
C ARG A 311 -21.95 4.05 12.88
N ALA A 312 -21.25 5.07 13.35
CA ALA A 312 -19.79 5.15 13.26
C ALA A 312 -19.11 4.16 14.22
N TYR A 313 -18.03 3.54 13.78
CA TYR A 313 -17.20 2.65 14.60
C TYR A 313 -15.70 2.77 14.30
N ASP A 314 -14.86 2.47 15.28
CA ASP A 314 -13.40 2.54 15.17
C ASP A 314 -12.88 1.45 14.21
N ARG A 315 -12.07 1.82 13.20
CA ARG A 315 -11.51 0.83 12.25
C ARG A 315 -10.56 -0.14 12.95
N PHE A 316 -9.74 0.38 13.85
CA PHE A 316 -8.78 -0.38 14.65
C PHE A 316 -9.39 -0.68 16.02
N ARG A 317 -9.46 -1.96 16.38
CA ARG A 317 -10.06 -2.47 17.62
C ARG A 317 -9.20 -3.62 18.13
N ASP A 318 -8.82 -3.56 19.40
CA ASP A 318 -7.88 -4.48 20.08
C ASP A 318 -6.60 -4.79 19.27
N ARG A 319 -5.90 -3.72 18.86
CA ARG A 319 -4.73 -3.77 17.95
C ARG A 319 -3.60 -2.86 18.41
N LEU A 320 -2.35 -3.33 18.33
CA LEU A 320 -1.20 -2.43 18.25
C LEU A 320 -1.28 -1.65 16.94
N THR A 321 -1.13 -0.34 17.00
CA THR A 321 -1.19 0.56 15.85
C THR A 321 0.20 1.04 15.45
N PHE A 322 0.45 1.03 14.15
CA PHE A 322 1.71 1.41 13.53
C PHE A 322 1.41 2.60 12.60
N PRO A 323 1.82 3.84 12.95
CA PRO A 323 1.56 5.00 12.11
C PRO A 323 2.30 4.86 10.77
N ILE A 324 1.61 5.17 9.68
CA ILE A 324 2.16 5.18 8.33
C ILE A 324 2.27 6.65 7.91
N ALA A 325 3.49 7.06 7.57
CA ALA A 325 3.81 8.40 7.11
C ALA A 325 4.28 8.37 5.65
N ASP A 326 4.21 9.51 4.98
CA ASP A 326 4.84 9.72 3.68
C ASP A 326 6.37 9.92 3.81
N ALA A 327 7.04 10.27 2.71
CA ALA A 327 8.48 10.46 2.68
C ALA A 327 8.96 11.66 3.51
N ASP A 328 8.07 12.59 3.85
CA ASP A 328 8.37 13.78 4.67
C ASP A 328 8.17 13.51 6.17
N GLY A 329 7.80 12.27 6.54
CA GLY A 329 7.42 11.90 7.91
C GLY A 329 6.03 12.38 8.34
N ARG A 330 5.22 12.94 7.43
CA ARG A 330 3.86 13.41 7.74
C ARG A 330 2.89 12.23 7.70
N LEU A 331 2.02 12.10 8.70
CA LEU A 331 1.09 10.96 8.78
C LEU A 331 0.10 10.94 7.61
N VAL A 332 -0.22 9.74 7.15
CA VAL A 332 -1.17 9.47 6.05
C VAL A 332 -2.14 8.31 6.33
N ALA A 333 -1.76 7.33 7.16
CA ALA A 333 -2.54 6.11 7.44
C ALA A 333 -2.05 5.36 8.69
N PHE A 334 -2.64 4.20 8.98
CA PHE A 334 -2.21 3.29 10.05
C PHE A 334 -2.23 1.82 9.61
N GLY A 335 -1.26 1.05 10.11
CA GLY A 335 -1.31 -0.40 10.24
C GLY A 335 -1.80 -0.81 11.64
N GLY A 336 -2.33 -2.01 11.77
CA GLY A 336 -2.97 -2.52 12.99
C GLY A 336 -2.83 -4.03 13.18
N ARG A 337 -1.97 -4.45 14.10
CA ARG A 337 -1.70 -5.86 14.45
C ARG A 337 -2.58 -6.31 15.61
N ALA A 338 -3.37 -7.37 15.43
CA ALA A 338 -4.28 -7.89 16.47
C ALA A 338 -3.51 -8.45 17.68
N LEU A 339 -4.06 -8.27 18.88
CA LEU A 339 -3.49 -8.86 20.12
C LEU A 339 -3.87 -10.33 20.29
N GLY A 340 -5.12 -10.67 19.96
CA GLY A 340 -5.67 -12.03 20.01
C GLY A 340 -6.40 -12.40 18.71
N GLU A 341 -7.37 -13.29 18.81
CA GLU A 341 -8.13 -13.78 17.64
C GLU A 341 -8.97 -12.67 16.99
N ALA A 342 -8.80 -12.51 15.68
CA ALA A 342 -9.57 -11.59 14.85
C ALA A 342 -9.49 -12.06 13.38
N LYS A 343 -10.54 -11.80 12.59
CA LYS A 343 -10.65 -12.20 11.16
C LYS A 343 -9.46 -11.77 10.27
N ALA A 344 -8.62 -10.84 10.72
CA ALA A 344 -7.33 -10.54 10.09
C ALA A 344 -6.24 -10.22 11.14
N LYS A 345 -5.14 -10.99 11.11
CA LYS A 345 -3.92 -10.80 11.94
C LYS A 345 -3.39 -9.36 11.83
N TYR A 346 -3.33 -8.86 10.60
CA TYR A 346 -2.94 -7.49 10.24
C TYR A 346 -4.09 -6.77 9.53
N LEU A 347 -4.24 -5.47 9.78
CA LEU A 347 -5.24 -4.61 9.14
C LEU A 347 -4.61 -3.25 8.83
N ASN A 348 -4.75 -2.76 7.59
CA ASN A 348 -4.32 -1.41 7.21
C ASN A 348 -5.54 -0.50 7.01
N SER A 349 -5.33 0.81 7.03
CA SER A 349 -6.26 1.80 6.48
C SER A 349 -6.71 1.40 5.04
N PRO A 350 -7.91 1.82 4.61
CA PRO A 350 -8.28 1.73 3.20
C PRO A 350 -7.40 2.68 2.37
N GLU A 351 -7.50 2.64 1.04
CA GLU A 351 -7.00 3.73 0.20
C GLU A 351 -7.71 5.04 0.61
N THR A 352 -6.98 6.15 0.71
CA THR A 352 -7.51 7.48 1.06
C THR A 352 -6.90 8.55 0.15
N PRO A 353 -7.39 9.81 0.18
CA PRO A 353 -6.70 10.91 -0.51
C PRO A 353 -5.24 11.10 -0.07
N LEU A 354 -4.89 10.70 1.16
CA LEU A 354 -3.52 10.78 1.69
C LEU A 354 -2.67 9.55 1.38
N PHE A 355 -3.29 8.37 1.32
CA PHE A 355 -2.59 7.09 1.40
C PHE A 355 -2.98 6.13 0.28
N ARG A 356 -1.97 5.60 -0.41
CA ARG A 356 -2.10 4.55 -1.41
C ARG A 356 -1.13 3.41 -1.11
N LYS A 357 -1.61 2.19 -0.87
CA LYS A 357 -0.75 1.05 -0.50
C LYS A 357 0.24 0.66 -1.59
N GLY A 358 -0.12 0.86 -2.86
CA GLY A 358 0.72 0.59 -4.02
C GLY A 358 1.79 1.66 -4.28
N GLU A 359 1.82 2.74 -3.50
CA GLU A 359 2.83 3.80 -3.58
C GLU A 359 3.57 4.07 -2.26
N THR A 360 3.04 3.63 -1.11
CA THR A 360 3.56 4.02 0.21
C THR A 360 4.40 2.89 0.80
N LEU A 361 5.61 3.23 1.24
CA LEU A 361 6.50 2.32 1.95
C LEU A 361 6.58 2.72 3.43
N PHE A 362 6.30 1.76 4.31
CA PHE A 362 6.45 1.96 5.75
C PHE A 362 7.93 2.15 6.11
N ALA A 363 8.19 2.89 7.20
CA ALA A 363 9.51 3.29 7.68
C ALA A 363 10.38 4.15 6.73
N LEU A 364 9.96 4.45 5.49
CA LEU A 364 10.80 5.15 4.50
C LEU A 364 11.41 6.47 5.00
N HIS A 365 10.64 7.31 5.71
CA HIS A 365 11.14 8.55 6.32
C HIS A 365 12.18 8.33 7.43
N LEU A 366 12.12 7.20 8.15
CA LEU A 366 13.11 6.79 9.16
C LEU A 366 14.33 6.11 8.55
N ALA A 367 14.17 5.49 7.37
CA ALA A 367 15.19 4.70 6.69
C ALA A 367 16.06 5.52 5.73
N GLN A 368 15.50 6.59 5.16
CA GLN A 368 16.15 7.50 4.22
C GLN A 368 17.61 7.88 4.51
N PRO A 369 18.03 8.21 5.75
CA PRO A 369 19.42 8.54 6.04
C PRO A 369 20.36 7.33 5.93
N GLU A 370 19.94 6.16 6.43
CA GLU A 370 20.72 4.93 6.35
C GLU A 370 20.77 4.37 4.92
N ILE A 371 19.68 4.49 4.15
CA ILE A 371 19.64 4.11 2.73
C ILE A 371 20.67 4.92 1.94
N ARG A 372 20.70 6.25 2.11
CA ARG A 372 21.71 7.12 1.49
C ARG A 372 23.14 6.78 1.96
N ARG A 373 23.33 6.48 3.25
CA ARG A 373 24.66 6.15 3.83
C ARG A 373 25.23 4.82 3.33
N ARG A 374 24.39 3.86 2.95
CA ARG A 374 24.78 2.50 2.52
C ARG A 374 24.71 2.29 0.99
N ASP A 375 24.07 3.23 0.28
CA ASP A 375 23.54 3.04 -1.08
C ASP A 375 22.83 1.69 -1.23
N GLU A 376 21.90 1.39 -0.31
CA GLU A 376 21.16 0.12 -0.27
C GLU A 376 19.89 0.24 0.57
N VAL A 377 18.80 -0.42 0.14
CA VAL A 377 17.54 -0.49 0.88
C VAL A 377 17.08 -1.94 1.04
N VAL A 378 16.78 -2.35 2.27
CA VAL A 378 16.15 -3.65 2.55
C VAL A 378 14.63 -3.50 2.43
N VAL A 379 13.98 -4.38 1.67
CA VAL A 379 12.53 -4.38 1.44
C VAL A 379 11.93 -5.68 1.99
N VAL A 380 10.98 -5.54 2.91
CA VAL A 380 10.25 -6.65 3.57
C VAL A 380 8.74 -6.53 3.39
N GLU A 381 7.99 -7.60 3.69
CA GLU A 381 6.53 -7.63 3.47
C GLU A 381 5.71 -6.89 4.54
N GLY A 382 6.16 -6.85 5.81
CA GLY A 382 5.39 -6.31 6.92
C GLY A 382 6.10 -5.24 7.76
N TYR A 383 5.30 -4.40 8.42
CA TYR A 383 5.80 -3.35 9.31
C TYR A 383 6.43 -3.89 10.60
N MET A 384 6.05 -5.09 11.06
CA MET A 384 6.76 -5.76 12.16
C MET A 384 8.22 -6.05 11.79
N ASP A 385 8.44 -6.45 10.54
CA ASP A 385 9.73 -6.93 10.04
C ASP A 385 10.69 -5.75 9.86
N ALA A 386 10.19 -4.65 9.30
CA ALA A 386 10.94 -3.39 9.24
C ALA A 386 11.24 -2.81 10.64
N VAL A 387 10.32 -2.95 11.60
CA VAL A 387 10.54 -2.57 13.01
C VAL A 387 11.62 -3.44 13.66
N ALA A 388 11.57 -4.76 13.47
CA ALA A 388 12.54 -5.71 14.02
C ALA A 388 13.95 -5.49 13.43
N LEU A 389 14.05 -5.31 12.10
CA LEU A 389 15.28 -4.94 11.41
C LEU A 389 15.86 -3.62 11.94
N HIS A 390 15.03 -2.59 12.14
CA HIS A 390 15.49 -1.31 12.71
C HIS A 390 15.90 -1.42 14.18
N ALA A 391 15.29 -2.33 14.96
CA ALA A 391 15.71 -2.63 16.33
C ALA A 391 17.05 -3.39 16.37
N ALA A 392 17.30 -4.26 15.38
CA ALA A 392 18.55 -4.98 15.17
C ALA A 392 19.64 -4.16 14.42
N GLY A 393 19.44 -2.85 14.23
CA GLY A 393 20.44 -1.96 13.62
C GLY A 393 20.42 -1.86 12.09
N PHE A 394 19.58 -2.62 11.40
CA PHE A 394 19.35 -2.53 9.95
C PHE A 394 18.40 -1.36 9.62
N GLY A 395 18.80 -0.15 10.01
CA GLY A 395 18.00 1.08 9.93
C GLY A 395 17.67 1.57 8.51
N HIS A 396 18.01 0.81 7.47
CA HIS A 396 17.72 1.06 6.04
C HIS A 396 16.58 0.16 5.51
N ALA A 397 15.85 -0.52 6.39
CA ALA A 397 14.72 -1.36 5.98
C ALA A 397 13.41 -0.56 5.80
N VAL A 398 12.60 -0.98 4.84
CA VAL A 398 11.25 -0.47 4.56
C VAL A 398 10.30 -1.63 4.30
N ALA A 399 9.00 -1.45 4.55
CA ALA A 399 8.00 -2.47 4.25
C ALA A 399 6.98 -2.01 3.21
N VAL A 400 6.55 -2.95 2.36
CA VAL A 400 5.28 -2.83 1.61
C VAL A 400 4.09 -2.97 2.57
N LEU A 401 2.87 -2.72 2.10
CA LEU A 401 1.70 -2.49 2.97
C LEU A 401 0.53 -3.42 2.66
N GLY A 402 0.83 -4.73 2.62
CA GLY A 402 -0.12 -5.77 2.21
C GLY A 402 -0.36 -5.77 0.70
N THR A 403 0.72 -5.54 -0.06
CA THR A 403 0.77 -5.44 -1.52
C THR A 403 2.11 -5.98 -2.01
N ALA A 404 2.16 -6.54 -3.22
CA ALA A 404 3.45 -6.84 -3.86
C ALA A 404 4.24 -5.54 -4.13
N LEU A 405 5.57 -5.66 -4.29
CA LEU A 405 6.42 -4.55 -4.71
C LEU A 405 5.94 -3.99 -6.06
N THR A 406 5.77 -2.67 -6.17
CA THR A 406 5.23 -2.02 -7.36
C THR A 406 6.30 -1.16 -8.05
N ARG A 407 6.07 -0.83 -9.33
CA ARG A 407 6.89 0.15 -10.06
C ARG A 407 6.91 1.52 -9.35
N ALA A 408 5.83 1.91 -8.67
CA ALA A 408 5.76 3.16 -7.93
C ALA A 408 6.57 3.13 -6.61
N HIS A 409 6.61 1.98 -5.92
CA HIS A 409 7.54 1.76 -4.81
C HIS A 409 9.00 1.87 -5.29
N VAL A 410 9.36 1.15 -6.36
CA VAL A 410 10.73 1.17 -6.90
C VAL A 410 11.12 2.58 -7.38
N ARG A 411 10.23 3.33 -8.05
CA ARG A 411 10.48 4.74 -8.42
C ARG A 411 10.74 5.65 -7.22
N ARG A 412 10.04 5.44 -6.10
CA ARG A 412 10.29 6.19 -4.86
C ARG A 412 11.61 5.78 -4.20
N LEU A 413 12.00 4.51 -4.25
CA LEU A 413 13.30 4.03 -3.76
C LEU A 413 14.48 4.49 -4.64
N LYS A 414 14.27 4.59 -5.96
CA LYS A 414 15.25 5.07 -6.94
C LYS A 414 15.71 6.52 -6.70
N ARG A 415 14.97 7.30 -5.90
CA ARG A 415 15.34 8.63 -5.36
C ARG A 415 16.26 8.57 -4.13
N TYR A 416 16.71 7.39 -3.70
CA TYR A 416 17.60 7.23 -2.55
C TYR A 416 18.75 6.27 -2.84
N THR A 417 18.49 5.17 -3.56
CA THR A 417 19.49 4.18 -4.01
C THR A 417 19.04 3.49 -5.29
N ARG A 418 19.98 2.89 -6.05
CA ARG A 418 19.66 1.94 -7.14
C ARG A 418 19.81 0.47 -6.73
N ARG A 419 20.15 0.16 -5.48
CA ARG A 419 20.37 -1.21 -4.98
C ARG A 419 19.27 -1.60 -3.99
N LEU A 420 18.47 -2.59 -4.37
CA LEU A 420 17.39 -3.14 -3.56
C LEU A 420 17.79 -4.52 -3.04
N HIS A 421 17.72 -4.71 -1.73
CA HIS A 421 17.81 -6.02 -1.09
C HIS A 421 16.40 -6.48 -0.74
N LEU A 422 15.90 -7.50 -1.44
CA LEU A 422 14.60 -8.07 -1.15
C LEU A 422 14.75 -9.15 -0.08
N LEU A 423 14.07 -9.01 1.05
CA LEU A 423 14.11 -9.98 2.14
C LEU A 423 12.71 -10.57 2.31
N PHE A 424 12.57 -11.85 1.94
CA PHE A 424 11.30 -12.57 1.98
C PHE A 424 11.37 -13.78 2.92
N ASP A 425 10.20 -14.13 3.46
CA ASP A 425 9.99 -15.30 4.32
C ASP A 425 10.43 -16.59 3.61
N GLY A 426 10.89 -17.57 4.40
CA GLY A 426 11.45 -18.85 3.92
C GLY A 426 10.45 -19.84 3.29
N ASP A 427 9.37 -19.35 2.68
CA ASP A 427 8.23 -20.14 2.23
C ASP A 427 7.96 -20.03 0.71
N ALA A 428 7.03 -20.85 0.22
CA ALA A 428 6.68 -20.85 -1.20
C ALA A 428 5.97 -19.57 -1.68
N ALA A 429 5.39 -18.76 -0.79
CA ALA A 429 4.81 -17.46 -1.14
C ALA A 429 5.88 -16.38 -1.30
N GLY A 430 6.88 -16.31 -0.40
CA GLY A 430 8.05 -15.44 -0.49
C GLY A 430 8.88 -15.73 -1.75
N VAL A 431 9.13 -17.01 -2.05
CA VAL A 431 9.79 -17.43 -3.30
C VAL A 431 8.99 -17.01 -4.56
N ARG A 432 7.65 -17.02 -4.51
CA ARG A 432 6.80 -16.47 -5.58
C ARG A 432 6.80 -14.94 -5.61
N ALA A 433 6.97 -14.26 -4.48
CA ALA A 433 7.10 -12.80 -4.40
C ALA A 433 8.40 -12.30 -5.03
N ALA A 434 9.52 -12.97 -4.74
CA ALA A 434 10.82 -12.71 -5.37
C ALA A 434 10.75 -12.76 -6.90
N VAL A 435 10.26 -13.85 -7.50
CA VAL A 435 10.16 -13.99 -8.97
C VAL A 435 9.36 -12.84 -9.61
N ARG A 436 8.24 -12.43 -9.01
CA ARG A 436 7.43 -11.29 -9.51
C ARG A 436 8.16 -9.94 -9.43
N CYS A 437 9.15 -9.79 -8.56
CA CYS A 437 9.89 -8.53 -8.44
C CYS A 437 10.85 -8.30 -9.61
N LEU A 438 11.31 -9.36 -10.30
CA LEU A 438 12.27 -9.26 -11.42
C LEU A 438 11.77 -8.32 -12.52
N GLU A 439 10.52 -8.47 -12.95
CA GLU A 439 9.92 -7.58 -13.96
C GLU A 439 9.93 -6.12 -13.49
N VAL A 440 9.61 -5.88 -12.21
CA VAL A 440 9.50 -4.54 -11.62
C VAL A 440 10.86 -3.87 -11.49
N THR A 441 11.90 -4.60 -11.09
CA THR A 441 13.26 -4.07 -10.90
C THR A 441 13.95 -3.79 -12.23
N VAL A 442 13.77 -4.68 -13.22
CA VAL A 442 14.30 -4.49 -14.59
C VAL A 442 13.60 -3.32 -15.29
N ASN A 443 12.26 -3.25 -15.27
CA ASN A 443 11.48 -2.15 -15.85
C ASN A 443 11.88 -0.75 -15.36
N GLU A 444 12.35 -0.66 -14.12
CA GLU A 444 12.72 0.59 -13.48
C GLU A 444 14.24 0.77 -13.39
N GLY A 445 15.05 -0.11 -14.00
CA GLY A 445 16.51 0.01 -14.07
C GLY A 445 17.15 0.18 -12.68
N VAL A 446 16.90 -0.78 -11.80
CA VAL A 446 17.55 -0.90 -10.47
C VAL A 446 18.16 -2.30 -10.30
N GLN A 447 19.28 -2.35 -9.59
CA GLN A 447 19.91 -3.61 -9.19
C GLN A 447 19.13 -4.21 -8.03
N ALA A 448 18.94 -5.53 -8.05
CA ALA A 448 18.26 -6.23 -6.97
C ALA A 448 18.94 -7.55 -6.61
N VAL A 449 19.09 -7.78 -5.31
CA VAL A 449 19.46 -9.07 -4.71
C VAL A 449 18.31 -9.57 -3.85
N VAL A 450 18.31 -10.85 -3.53
CA VAL A 450 17.29 -11.49 -2.67
C VAL A 450 17.93 -12.39 -1.63
N THR A 451 17.48 -12.24 -0.38
CA THR A 451 17.64 -13.23 0.68
C THR A 451 16.28 -13.88 0.92
N VAL A 452 16.25 -15.21 0.84
CA VAL A 452 15.15 -16.02 1.37
C VAL A 452 15.60 -16.55 2.73
N LEU A 453 14.78 -16.34 3.77
CA LEU A 453 15.10 -16.79 5.12
C LEU A 453 15.02 -18.32 5.28
N PRO A 454 15.57 -18.90 6.37
CA PRO A 454 15.35 -20.31 6.69
C PRO A 454 13.84 -20.65 6.79
N PRO A 455 13.44 -21.90 6.50
CA PRO A 455 12.03 -22.30 6.57
C PRO A 455 11.42 -22.01 7.95
N ALA A 456 10.22 -21.41 7.94
CA ALA A 456 9.46 -20.97 9.12
C ALA A 456 10.07 -19.82 9.96
N GLU A 457 11.13 -19.14 9.49
CA GLU A 457 11.58 -17.86 10.05
C GLU A 457 11.01 -16.67 9.24
N ASP A 458 10.50 -15.66 9.95
CA ASP A 458 10.26 -14.30 9.45
C ASP A 458 11.35 -13.35 10.01
N PRO A 459 11.54 -12.12 9.48
CA PRO A 459 12.60 -11.24 9.96
C PRO A 459 12.44 -10.80 11.43
N ASP A 460 11.23 -10.86 11.97
CA ASP A 460 10.92 -10.59 13.38
C ASP A 460 11.25 -11.81 14.28
N SER A 461 11.03 -13.04 13.84
CA SER A 461 11.44 -14.25 14.57
C SER A 461 12.95 -14.46 14.54
N LEU A 462 13.60 -14.28 13.39
CA LEU A 462 15.05 -14.45 13.27
C LEU A 462 15.81 -13.44 14.16
N CYS A 463 15.47 -12.15 14.07
CA CYS A 463 16.09 -11.11 14.90
C CYS A 463 15.87 -11.33 16.41
N ARG A 464 14.72 -11.88 16.82
CA ARG A 464 14.41 -12.18 18.23
C ARG A 464 15.02 -13.49 18.74
N GLY A 465 15.18 -14.49 17.87
CA GLY A 465 15.67 -15.83 18.24
C GLY A 465 17.18 -15.98 18.11
N GLN A 466 17.78 -15.39 17.08
CA GLN A 466 19.18 -15.61 16.69
C GLN A 466 20.02 -14.32 16.64
N GLY A 467 19.40 -13.14 16.80
CA GLY A 467 20.09 -11.85 16.94
C GLY A 467 20.39 -11.13 15.62
N ALA A 468 21.10 -10.00 15.73
CA ALA A 468 21.44 -9.15 14.59
C ALA A 468 22.53 -9.77 13.72
N GLU A 469 23.43 -10.54 14.34
CA GLU A 469 24.55 -11.24 13.71
C GLU A 469 24.07 -12.34 12.75
N ALA A 470 23.03 -13.09 13.15
CA ALA A 470 22.39 -14.08 12.29
C ALA A 470 21.68 -13.43 11.09
N MET A 471 20.96 -12.32 11.32
CA MET A 471 20.36 -11.54 10.23
C MET A 471 21.44 -10.99 9.28
N ALA A 472 22.55 -10.48 9.79
CA ALA A 472 23.68 -10.02 8.97
C ALA A 472 24.26 -11.14 8.12
N ALA A 473 24.39 -12.36 8.66
CA ALA A 473 24.84 -13.53 7.91
C ALA A 473 23.86 -13.92 6.80
N CYS A 474 22.55 -13.90 7.05
CA CYS A 474 21.52 -14.15 6.02
C CYS A 474 21.51 -13.08 4.92
N LEU A 475 21.75 -11.81 5.25
CA LEU A 475 21.88 -10.75 4.25
C LEU A 475 23.20 -10.87 3.46
N ALA A 476 24.29 -11.32 4.08
CA ALA A 476 25.59 -11.50 3.40
C ALA A 476 25.60 -12.61 2.32
N VAL A 477 24.61 -13.52 2.32
CA VAL A 477 24.48 -14.62 1.33
C VAL A 477 23.38 -14.37 0.28
N ALA A 478 23.00 -13.11 0.05
CA ALA A 478 21.97 -12.75 -0.92
C ALA A 478 22.36 -13.12 -2.37
N THR A 479 21.41 -13.71 -3.11
CA THR A 479 21.58 -14.06 -4.53
C THR A 479 21.14 -12.91 -5.43
N PRO A 480 21.79 -12.62 -6.57
CA PRO A 480 21.26 -11.73 -7.59
C PRO A 480 19.84 -12.14 -8.01
N LEU A 481 18.89 -11.19 -8.04
CA LEU A 481 17.46 -11.51 -8.23
C LEU A 481 17.18 -12.22 -9.56
N PHE A 482 17.94 -11.91 -10.60
CA PHE A 482 17.85 -12.57 -11.91
C PHE A 482 18.24 -14.05 -11.83
N GLU A 483 19.42 -14.37 -11.29
CA GLU A 483 19.90 -15.75 -11.10
C GLU A 483 18.93 -16.56 -10.24
N PHE A 484 18.46 -15.96 -9.13
CA PHE A 484 17.45 -16.59 -8.26
C PHE A 484 16.16 -16.89 -9.03
N ALA A 485 15.60 -15.91 -9.73
CA ALA A 485 14.31 -16.07 -10.41
C ALA A 485 14.38 -17.06 -11.58
N VAL A 486 15.46 -17.02 -12.37
CA VAL A 486 15.72 -18.00 -13.44
C VAL A 486 15.89 -19.40 -12.84
N GLY A 487 16.68 -19.56 -11.77
CA GLY A 487 16.86 -20.83 -11.07
C GLY A 487 15.56 -21.42 -10.54
N GLU A 488 14.68 -20.60 -9.96
CA GLU A 488 13.36 -21.03 -9.49
C GLU A 488 12.41 -21.42 -10.61
N LEU A 489 12.43 -20.73 -11.76
CA LEU A 489 11.64 -21.11 -12.93
C LEU A 489 12.13 -22.45 -13.54
N VAL A 490 13.44 -22.65 -13.60
CA VAL A 490 14.04 -23.93 -14.05
C VAL A 490 13.69 -25.08 -13.11
N LYS A 491 13.70 -24.88 -11.78
CA LYS A 491 13.23 -25.87 -10.80
C LYS A 491 11.75 -26.22 -11.00
N ARG A 492 10.88 -25.21 -11.16
CA ARG A 492 9.43 -25.41 -11.39
C ARG A 492 9.12 -26.13 -12.69
N ALA A 493 9.97 -26.02 -13.71
CA ALA A 493 9.83 -26.73 -14.97
C ALA A 493 10.07 -28.25 -14.87
N GLY A 494 10.44 -28.80 -13.70
CA GLY A 494 10.43 -30.23 -13.38
C GLY A 494 11.57 -31.07 -13.99
N GLY A 495 12.10 -30.67 -15.14
CA GLY A 495 13.23 -31.30 -15.81
C GLY A 495 12.87 -31.98 -17.14
N THR A 496 13.82 -31.93 -18.07
CA THR A 496 13.86 -32.51 -19.44
C THR A 496 12.72 -32.16 -20.41
N ASP A 497 11.45 -32.15 -20.02
CA ASP A 497 10.34 -31.82 -20.94
C ASP A 497 10.53 -30.42 -21.57
N LEU A 498 10.41 -30.36 -22.89
CA LEU A 498 10.52 -29.14 -23.67
C LEU A 498 9.30 -28.23 -23.43
N ALA A 499 8.09 -28.79 -23.35
CA ALA A 499 6.88 -28.00 -23.19
C ALA A 499 6.85 -27.29 -21.83
N SER A 500 7.26 -27.96 -20.75
CA SER A 500 7.39 -27.40 -19.41
C SER A 500 8.46 -26.31 -19.34
N ARG A 501 9.61 -26.51 -20.01
CA ARG A 501 10.65 -25.47 -20.13
C ARG A 501 10.19 -24.26 -20.95
N MET A 502 9.46 -24.46 -22.05
CA MET A 502 8.88 -23.36 -22.83
C MET A 502 7.82 -22.58 -22.05
N ARG A 503 6.97 -23.25 -21.26
CA ARG A 503 5.98 -22.56 -20.38
C ARG A 503 6.67 -21.65 -19.36
N ALA A 504 7.69 -22.13 -18.68
CA ALA A 504 8.46 -21.33 -17.71
C ALA A 504 9.32 -20.23 -18.39
N LEU A 505 9.78 -20.44 -19.63
CA LEU A 505 10.45 -19.41 -20.44
C LEU A 505 9.50 -18.24 -20.78
N HIS A 506 8.22 -18.52 -21.05
CA HIS A 506 7.23 -17.48 -21.33
C HIS A 506 6.99 -16.51 -20.15
N GLU A 507 7.29 -16.88 -18.91
CA GLU A 507 7.26 -15.96 -17.75
C GLU A 507 8.36 -14.88 -17.84
N LEU A 508 9.45 -15.11 -18.58
CA LEU A 508 10.57 -14.17 -18.75
C LEU A 508 10.43 -13.28 -20.01
N VAL A 509 9.54 -13.61 -20.94
CA VAL A 509 9.27 -12.84 -22.17
C VAL A 509 8.85 -11.38 -21.89
N PRO A 510 8.01 -11.06 -20.88
CA PRO A 510 7.72 -9.67 -20.50
C PRO A 510 8.98 -8.91 -20.05
N VAL A 511 9.86 -9.55 -19.27
CA VAL A 511 11.09 -8.96 -18.75
C VAL A 511 12.04 -8.62 -19.90
N ALA A 512 12.33 -9.59 -20.78
CA ALA A 512 13.20 -9.41 -21.94
C ALA A 512 12.73 -8.31 -22.91
N ARG A 513 11.41 -8.07 -22.99
CA ARG A 513 10.82 -7.01 -23.82
C ARG A 513 10.93 -5.60 -23.22
N THR A 514 11.38 -5.46 -21.96
CA THR A 514 11.62 -4.16 -21.31
C THR A 514 13.08 -3.70 -21.41
N LEU A 515 13.99 -4.62 -21.78
CA LEU A 515 15.38 -4.32 -22.09
C LEU A 515 15.49 -3.67 -23.47
N ASN A 516 15.59 -2.35 -23.48
CA ASN A 516 15.67 -1.56 -24.71
C ASN A 516 17.02 -1.75 -25.42
N GLU A 517 18.12 -1.78 -24.65
CA GLU A 517 19.46 -1.94 -25.19
C GLU A 517 19.67 -3.36 -25.75
N ALA A 518 20.16 -3.44 -26.99
CA ALA A 518 20.35 -4.72 -27.67
C ALA A 518 21.39 -5.61 -26.98
N ALA A 519 22.43 -5.01 -26.38
CA ALA A 519 23.47 -5.73 -25.64
C ALA A 519 22.93 -6.34 -24.33
N GLU A 520 22.24 -5.54 -23.50
CA GLU A 520 21.59 -6.04 -22.27
C GLU A 520 20.60 -7.16 -22.59
N ARG A 521 19.76 -6.97 -23.61
CA ARG A 521 18.76 -7.96 -24.03
C ARG A 521 19.42 -9.25 -24.52
N HIS A 522 20.48 -9.18 -25.32
CA HIS A 522 21.22 -10.36 -25.77
C HIS A 522 21.85 -11.12 -24.59
N LEU A 523 22.55 -10.41 -23.68
CA LEU A 523 23.16 -11.03 -22.49
C LEU A 523 22.14 -11.71 -21.57
N PHE A 524 20.98 -11.08 -21.36
CA PHE A 524 19.86 -11.67 -20.62
C PHE A 524 19.40 -12.98 -21.27
N LEU A 525 19.27 -13.01 -22.60
CA LEU A 525 18.76 -14.16 -23.33
C LEU A 525 19.77 -15.30 -23.42
N SER A 526 21.06 -15.01 -23.56
CA SER A 526 22.13 -16.02 -23.48
C SER A 526 22.08 -16.75 -22.13
N HIS A 527 22.04 -16.01 -21.02
CA HIS A 527 21.97 -16.61 -19.68
C HIS A 527 20.68 -17.41 -19.45
N VAL A 528 19.54 -16.96 -19.98
CA VAL A 528 18.28 -17.72 -19.93
C VAL A 528 18.36 -18.98 -20.80
N ALA A 529 18.94 -18.91 -22.00
CA ALA A 529 19.12 -20.06 -22.89
C ALA A 529 20.00 -21.14 -22.24
N ASP A 530 21.13 -20.75 -21.64
CA ASP A 530 22.04 -21.64 -20.90
C ASP A 530 21.33 -22.30 -19.71
N ALA A 531 20.65 -21.51 -18.87
CA ALA A 531 19.96 -22.01 -17.68
C ALA A 531 18.81 -22.98 -18.00
N PHE A 532 18.04 -22.71 -19.06
CA PHE A 532 16.97 -23.60 -19.53
C PHE A 532 17.50 -24.76 -20.40
N ARG A 533 18.78 -24.74 -20.80
CA ARG A 533 19.40 -25.67 -21.76
C ARG A 533 18.62 -25.73 -23.08
N LEU A 534 18.47 -24.56 -23.70
CA LEU A 534 17.84 -24.35 -25.00
C LEU A 534 18.82 -23.60 -25.93
N PRO A 535 18.78 -23.79 -27.26
CA PRO A 535 19.54 -22.95 -28.17
C PRO A 535 19.09 -21.48 -28.07
N LEU A 536 20.04 -20.54 -28.11
CA LEU A 536 19.72 -19.10 -28.06
C LEU A 536 18.73 -18.69 -29.17
N GLY A 537 18.87 -19.24 -30.37
CA GLY A 537 17.94 -18.99 -31.48
C GLY A 537 16.48 -19.40 -31.21
N GLU A 538 16.24 -20.43 -30.38
CA GLU A 538 14.87 -20.82 -29.95
C GLU A 538 14.31 -19.82 -28.92
N VAL A 539 15.17 -19.30 -28.04
CA VAL A 539 14.82 -18.28 -27.04
C VAL A 539 14.56 -16.92 -27.72
N GLU A 540 15.37 -16.56 -28.73
CA GLU A 540 15.15 -15.39 -29.57
C GLU A 540 13.90 -15.56 -30.46
N ALA A 541 13.64 -16.75 -31.01
CA ALA A 541 12.40 -17.05 -31.73
C ALA A 541 11.16 -16.95 -30.84
N ALA A 542 11.23 -17.37 -29.57
CA ALA A 542 10.16 -17.20 -28.58
C ALA A 542 9.85 -15.73 -28.23
N LEU A 543 10.78 -14.80 -28.51
CA LEU A 543 10.56 -13.35 -28.42
C LEU A 543 10.10 -12.71 -29.72
N ALA A 544 10.74 -13.09 -30.84
CA ALA A 544 10.58 -12.50 -32.17
C ALA A 544 9.30 -13.00 -32.85
N GLY A 545 8.86 -14.22 -32.54
CA GLY A 545 7.50 -14.63 -32.75
C GLY A 545 6.55 -13.65 -32.04
N SER A 546 5.57 -13.14 -32.78
CA SER A 546 4.37 -12.58 -32.14
C SER A 546 3.89 -13.59 -31.10
N PRO A 547 3.61 -13.17 -29.86
CA PRO A 547 3.16 -14.10 -28.83
C PRO A 547 1.96 -14.88 -29.37
N PRO A 548 1.82 -16.20 -29.07
CA PRO A 548 0.64 -16.97 -29.48
C PRO A 548 -0.58 -16.19 -29.02
N ALA A 549 -1.35 -15.68 -30.01
CA ALA A 549 -2.00 -14.37 -29.88
C ALA A 549 -2.74 -14.28 -28.54
N PRO A 550 -2.36 -13.35 -27.63
CA PRO A 550 -2.90 -13.32 -26.29
C PRO A 550 -4.41 -13.29 -26.42
N ARG A 551 -5.11 -14.29 -25.85
CA ARG A 551 -6.57 -14.46 -26.01
C ARG A 551 -7.22 -13.11 -25.75
N ARG A 552 -7.73 -12.53 -26.85
CA ARG A 552 -7.72 -11.08 -27.10
C ARG A 552 -8.04 -10.31 -25.82
N PRO A 553 -7.09 -9.52 -25.23
CA PRO A 553 -7.37 -8.74 -24.04
C PRO A 553 -8.47 -7.74 -24.35
N VAL A 554 -9.72 -8.12 -24.07
CA VAL A 554 -10.89 -7.28 -24.27
C VAL A 554 -10.64 -6.02 -23.44
N PRO A 555 -10.84 -4.80 -23.99
CA PRO A 555 -10.25 -3.60 -23.41
C PRO A 555 -10.39 -3.47 -21.89
N SER A 556 -9.30 -3.04 -21.25
CA SER A 556 -9.23 -2.85 -19.80
C SER A 556 -10.04 -1.62 -19.37
N ALA A 557 -11.34 -1.84 -19.19
CA ALA A 557 -12.14 -1.12 -18.21
C ALA A 557 -12.36 -2.04 -17.01
N ALA A 558 -12.35 -1.49 -15.80
CA ALA A 558 -12.47 -2.26 -14.57
C ALA A 558 -13.91 -2.81 -14.36
N PRO A 559 -14.13 -3.89 -13.57
CA PRO A 559 -13.15 -4.74 -12.88
C PRO A 559 -13.41 -6.26 -13.11
N ARG A 560 -12.81 -6.89 -14.14
CA ARG A 560 -13.18 -8.26 -14.55
C ARG A 560 -13.00 -9.35 -13.49
N GLY A 561 -11.95 -9.28 -12.66
CA GLY A 561 -11.61 -10.38 -11.74
C GLY A 561 -12.77 -10.81 -10.82
N ALA A 562 -13.59 -9.86 -10.35
CA ALA A 562 -14.74 -10.17 -9.50
C ALA A 562 -15.91 -10.85 -10.25
N ALA A 563 -16.04 -10.63 -11.56
CA ALA A 563 -17.07 -11.27 -12.38
C ALA A 563 -16.65 -12.67 -12.84
N GLU A 564 -15.36 -12.88 -13.09
CA GLU A 564 -14.80 -14.21 -13.36
C GLU A 564 -14.83 -15.08 -12.09
N GLU A 565 -14.42 -14.53 -10.95
CA GLU A 565 -14.53 -15.17 -9.63
C GLU A 565 -15.97 -15.59 -9.31
N ALA A 566 -16.93 -14.69 -9.51
CA ALA A 566 -18.35 -15.00 -9.32
C ALA A 566 -18.87 -16.10 -10.26
N ALA A 567 -18.29 -16.26 -11.46
CA ALA A 567 -18.66 -17.31 -12.39
C ALA A 567 -18.16 -18.70 -11.93
N TYR A 568 -16.92 -18.81 -11.45
CA TYR A 568 -16.40 -20.05 -10.84
C TYR A 568 -17.16 -20.39 -9.54
N GLY A 569 -17.39 -19.39 -8.68
CA GLY A 569 -18.13 -19.57 -7.43
C GLY A 569 -19.58 -20.04 -7.62
N VAL A 570 -20.28 -19.55 -8.65
CA VAL A 570 -21.63 -20.04 -9.01
C VAL A 570 -21.62 -21.49 -9.48
N VAL A 571 -20.56 -21.94 -10.19
CA VAL A 571 -20.44 -23.33 -10.65
C VAL A 571 -20.09 -24.29 -9.50
N TRP A 572 -19.22 -23.88 -8.57
CA TRP A 572 -18.95 -24.63 -7.32
C TRP A 572 -20.18 -24.69 -6.42
N PHE A 573 -20.87 -23.58 -6.19
CA PHE A 573 -22.07 -23.59 -5.35
C PHE A 573 -23.16 -24.49 -5.94
N LEU A 574 -23.22 -24.63 -7.28
CA LEU A 574 -24.14 -25.53 -7.95
C LEU A 574 -23.72 -27.01 -7.88
N SER A 575 -22.45 -27.35 -7.61
CA SER A 575 -22.06 -28.73 -7.29
C SER A 575 -22.40 -29.12 -5.85
N GLU A 576 -22.14 -28.22 -4.89
CA GLU A 576 -22.38 -28.49 -3.47
C GLU A 576 -23.86 -28.32 -3.06
N HIS A 577 -24.60 -27.45 -3.76
CA HIS A 577 -26.03 -27.22 -3.57
C HIS A 577 -26.84 -27.45 -4.86
N PRO A 578 -27.06 -28.72 -5.28
CA PRO A 578 -27.92 -29.10 -6.40
C PRO A 578 -29.30 -28.45 -6.41
N GLU A 579 -29.87 -28.20 -5.22
CA GLU A 579 -31.16 -27.53 -5.01
C GLU A 579 -31.19 -26.08 -5.54
N SER A 580 -30.03 -25.43 -5.68
CA SER A 580 -29.91 -24.09 -6.26
C SER A 580 -30.19 -24.07 -7.78
N PHE A 581 -30.15 -25.23 -8.46
CA PHE A 581 -30.41 -25.36 -9.90
C PHE A 581 -31.70 -24.70 -10.35
N ALA A 582 -32.79 -24.86 -9.58
CA ALA A 582 -34.09 -24.29 -9.91
C ALA A 582 -34.03 -22.76 -10.01
N PHE A 583 -33.29 -22.11 -9.11
CA PHE A 583 -33.05 -20.67 -9.11
C PHE A 583 -32.10 -20.24 -10.24
N VAL A 584 -30.97 -20.94 -10.41
CA VAL A 584 -30.00 -20.69 -11.50
C VAL A 584 -30.67 -20.72 -12.87
N LYS A 585 -31.57 -21.70 -13.08
CA LYS A 585 -32.37 -21.89 -14.30
C LYS A 585 -33.48 -20.86 -14.43
N ALA A 586 -34.32 -20.66 -13.40
CA ALA A 586 -35.44 -19.71 -13.43
C ALA A 586 -34.99 -18.28 -13.71
N HIS A 587 -33.86 -17.85 -13.14
CA HIS A 587 -33.32 -16.52 -13.34
C HIS A 587 -32.36 -16.41 -14.55
N ARG A 588 -32.05 -17.49 -15.27
CA ARG A 588 -31.09 -17.49 -16.40
C ARG A 588 -29.75 -16.82 -16.03
N VAL A 589 -29.04 -17.39 -15.06
CA VAL A 589 -27.72 -16.88 -14.64
C VAL A 589 -26.66 -17.12 -15.73
N ASP A 590 -26.84 -18.13 -16.57
CA ASP A 590 -26.06 -18.39 -17.79
C ASP A 590 -26.00 -17.19 -18.77
N ALA A 591 -27.01 -16.32 -18.73
CA ALA A 591 -27.07 -15.12 -19.56
C ALA A 591 -26.22 -13.95 -19.02
N ASP A 592 -25.65 -14.04 -17.81
CA ASP A 592 -24.88 -12.94 -17.19
C ASP A 592 -23.38 -13.05 -17.40
N LEU A 593 -22.87 -14.27 -17.54
CA LEU A 593 -21.45 -14.56 -17.76
C LEU A 593 -20.97 -13.93 -19.08
N GLU A 594 -19.66 -13.65 -19.18
CA GLU A 594 -19.05 -13.29 -20.47
C GLU A 594 -19.02 -14.52 -21.41
N PRO A 595 -19.00 -14.36 -22.75
CA PRO A 595 -18.84 -15.49 -23.67
C PRO A 595 -17.53 -16.25 -23.40
N GLY A 596 -17.61 -17.57 -23.17
CA GLY A 596 -16.48 -18.42 -22.86
C GLY A 596 -16.86 -19.67 -22.07
N PRO A 597 -15.89 -20.56 -21.76
CA PRO A 597 -16.17 -21.95 -21.39
C PRO A 597 -17.09 -22.16 -20.18
N LEU A 598 -17.00 -21.32 -19.14
CA LEU A 598 -17.93 -21.38 -17.99
C LEU A 598 -19.37 -21.05 -18.38
N ARG A 599 -19.58 -20.13 -19.32
CA ARG A 599 -20.91 -19.79 -19.82
C ARG A 599 -21.48 -20.92 -20.65
N ASP A 600 -20.65 -21.54 -21.49
CA ASP A 600 -21.07 -22.64 -22.35
C ASP A 600 -21.43 -23.88 -21.50
N LEU A 601 -20.65 -24.15 -20.45
CA LEU A 601 -20.95 -25.15 -19.42
C LEU A 601 -22.27 -24.83 -18.68
N LEU A 602 -22.42 -23.63 -18.12
CA LEU A 602 -23.60 -23.26 -17.33
C LEU A 602 -24.87 -23.20 -18.18
N ALA A 603 -24.77 -22.81 -19.46
CA ALA A 603 -25.88 -22.85 -20.41
C ALA A 603 -26.29 -24.29 -20.75
N ALA A 604 -25.32 -25.21 -20.93
CA ALA A 604 -25.60 -26.64 -21.13
C ALA A 604 -26.28 -27.27 -19.90
N VAL A 605 -25.88 -26.87 -18.69
CA VAL A 605 -26.53 -27.28 -17.43
C VAL A 605 -27.95 -26.71 -17.33
N VAL A 606 -28.14 -25.40 -17.54
CA VAL A 606 -29.47 -24.74 -17.50
C VAL A 606 -30.45 -25.30 -18.54
N ALA A 607 -29.94 -25.87 -19.64
CA ALA A 607 -30.74 -26.51 -20.67
C ALA A 607 -31.30 -27.90 -20.28
N THR A 608 -30.78 -28.60 -19.25
CA THR A 608 -31.32 -29.90 -18.83
C THR A 608 -32.67 -29.74 -18.14
N GLU A 609 -33.56 -30.74 -18.23
CA GLU A 609 -34.87 -30.65 -17.53
C GLU A 609 -34.73 -30.74 -16.01
N ARG A 610 -33.91 -31.69 -15.53
CA ARG A 610 -33.56 -31.92 -14.13
C ARG A 610 -32.05 -31.77 -13.95
N PHE A 611 -31.61 -31.44 -12.75
CA PHE A 611 -30.19 -31.44 -12.39
C PHE A 611 -29.71 -32.87 -12.11
N PRO A 612 -28.71 -33.39 -12.86
CA PRO A 612 -28.09 -34.67 -12.55
C PRO A 612 -26.71 -34.38 -11.92
N ALA A 613 -26.55 -34.60 -10.61
CA ALA A 613 -25.31 -34.27 -9.90
C ALA A 613 -24.08 -34.95 -10.55
N ASP A 614 -24.22 -36.23 -10.87
CA ASP A 614 -23.25 -37.07 -11.59
C ASP A 614 -22.79 -36.45 -12.93
N HIS A 615 -23.69 -35.71 -13.59
CA HIS A 615 -23.47 -35.12 -14.90
C HIS A 615 -22.71 -33.79 -14.82
N LEU A 616 -22.86 -32.99 -13.76
CA LEU A 616 -22.01 -31.80 -13.57
C LEU A 616 -20.56 -32.21 -13.31
N ALA A 617 -20.32 -33.21 -12.45
CA ALA A 617 -19.00 -33.78 -12.23
C ALA A 617 -18.38 -34.34 -13.53
N SER A 618 -19.19 -35.06 -14.33
CA SER A 618 -18.77 -35.61 -15.63
C SER A 618 -18.43 -34.52 -16.66
N LEU A 619 -19.25 -33.46 -16.76
CA LEU A 619 -19.00 -32.33 -17.66
C LEU A 619 -17.76 -31.53 -17.25
N LEU A 620 -17.51 -31.39 -15.94
CA LEU A 620 -16.28 -30.78 -15.43
C LEU A 620 -15.05 -31.64 -15.78
N HIS A 621 -15.09 -32.95 -15.55
CA HIS A 621 -14.00 -33.88 -15.93
C HIS A 621 -13.72 -33.88 -17.45
N ALA A 622 -14.74 -33.71 -18.29
CA ALA A 622 -14.56 -33.60 -19.74
C ALA A 622 -13.93 -32.25 -20.17
N ALA A 623 -14.02 -31.21 -19.33
CA ALA A 623 -13.55 -29.87 -19.62
C ALA A 623 -12.22 -29.58 -18.89
N THR A 624 -11.15 -30.31 -19.24
CA THR A 624 -9.89 -30.33 -18.46
C THR A 624 -9.24 -28.98 -18.11
N PRO A 625 -9.31 -27.90 -18.92
CA PRO A 625 -8.79 -26.59 -18.49
C PRO A 625 -9.67 -25.88 -17.45
N LEU A 626 -10.94 -26.28 -17.31
CA LEU A 626 -11.87 -25.80 -16.28
C LEU A 626 -11.82 -26.66 -15.02
N SER A 627 -11.63 -27.98 -15.13
CA SER A 627 -11.52 -28.86 -13.95
C SER A 627 -10.36 -28.44 -13.05
N ASP A 628 -9.19 -28.16 -13.64
CA ASP A 628 -7.97 -27.87 -12.89
C ASP A 628 -8.04 -26.52 -12.16
N GLU A 629 -8.75 -25.55 -12.74
CA GLU A 629 -8.95 -24.23 -12.15
C GLU A 629 -10.09 -24.25 -11.11
N LEU A 630 -11.18 -24.96 -11.37
CA LEU A 630 -12.24 -25.15 -10.39
C LEU A 630 -11.73 -25.95 -9.17
N ALA A 631 -10.99 -27.05 -9.38
CA ALA A 631 -10.42 -27.86 -8.31
C ALA A 631 -9.40 -27.08 -7.45
N ARG A 632 -8.71 -26.09 -8.02
CA ARG A 632 -7.91 -25.13 -7.22
C ARG A 632 -8.78 -24.26 -6.33
N ARG A 633 -9.88 -23.71 -6.85
CA ARG A 633 -10.74 -22.77 -6.11
C ARG A 633 -11.71 -23.46 -5.15
N VAL A 634 -12.07 -24.72 -5.37
CA VAL A 634 -12.82 -25.57 -4.40
C VAL A 634 -12.17 -25.50 -3.02
N LEU A 635 -10.84 -25.69 -2.94
CA LEU A 635 -10.07 -25.61 -1.68
C LEU A 635 -10.08 -24.22 -1.02
N GLU A 636 -10.45 -23.16 -1.75
CA GLU A 636 -10.64 -21.81 -1.22
C GLU A 636 -12.12 -21.54 -0.83
N TYR A 637 -13.06 -22.21 -1.51
CA TYR A 637 -14.51 -22.07 -1.30
C TYR A 637 -15.07 -22.97 -0.19
N ASP A 638 -14.50 -24.15 0.03
CA ASP A 638 -14.81 -25.07 1.14
C ASP A 638 -14.54 -24.45 2.54
N HIS A 639 -13.97 -23.24 2.59
CA HIS A 639 -13.68 -22.47 3.80
C HIS A 639 -14.48 -21.16 3.90
N LEU A 640 -15.50 -20.98 3.04
CA LEU A 640 -16.39 -19.80 3.07
C LEU A 640 -17.28 -19.80 4.34
N PRO A 641 -17.27 -18.72 5.15
CA PRO A 641 -18.07 -18.66 6.38
C PRO A 641 -19.60 -18.62 6.19
N ASP A 642 -20.05 -18.27 4.98
CA ASP A 642 -21.46 -18.27 4.58
C ASP A 642 -21.53 -18.47 3.05
N PRO A 643 -21.57 -19.72 2.57
CA PRO A 643 -21.66 -20.03 1.14
C PRO A 643 -22.91 -19.43 0.48
N THR A 644 -24.06 -19.45 1.18
CA THR A 644 -25.35 -18.98 0.66
C THR A 644 -25.40 -17.47 0.43
N ALA A 645 -24.92 -16.66 1.38
CA ALA A 645 -24.79 -15.23 1.19
C ALA A 645 -23.77 -14.89 0.08
N THR A 646 -22.67 -15.64 0.04
CA THR A 646 -21.62 -15.45 -0.97
C THR A 646 -22.12 -15.77 -2.38
N PHE A 647 -22.86 -16.87 -2.57
CA PHE A 647 -23.54 -17.21 -3.83
C PHE A 647 -24.50 -16.12 -4.29
N ASN A 648 -25.31 -15.61 -3.36
CA ASN A 648 -26.24 -14.53 -3.66
C ASN A 648 -25.52 -13.23 -4.09
N ASP A 649 -24.38 -12.90 -3.48
CA ASP A 649 -23.54 -11.77 -3.93
C ASP A 649 -22.84 -12.02 -5.26
N TRP A 650 -22.39 -13.26 -5.56
CA TRP A 650 -21.86 -13.63 -6.87
C TRP A 650 -22.92 -13.48 -7.98
N VAL A 651 -24.13 -14.01 -7.80
CA VAL A 651 -25.23 -13.89 -8.77
C VAL A 651 -25.64 -12.42 -8.96
N ARG A 652 -25.75 -11.64 -7.87
CA ARG A 652 -25.99 -10.19 -7.96
C ARG A 652 -24.86 -9.45 -8.67
N GLY A 653 -23.61 -9.85 -8.46
CA GLY A 653 -22.42 -9.30 -9.10
C GLY A 653 -22.40 -9.52 -10.61
N LEU A 654 -22.64 -10.77 -11.05
CA LEU A 654 -22.75 -11.16 -12.47
C LEU A 654 -23.86 -10.37 -13.18
N ARG A 655 -25.07 -10.35 -12.62
CA ARG A 655 -26.21 -9.60 -13.17
C ARG A 655 -25.91 -8.11 -13.27
N ARG A 656 -25.32 -7.51 -12.22
CA ARG A 656 -24.90 -6.10 -12.22
C ARG A 656 -23.89 -5.81 -13.32
N HIS A 657 -22.90 -6.68 -13.50
CA HIS A 657 -21.88 -6.55 -14.53
C HIS A 657 -22.47 -6.69 -15.95
N ARG A 658 -23.48 -7.55 -16.18
CA ARG A 658 -24.21 -7.58 -17.46
C ARG A 658 -24.99 -6.29 -17.71
N LEU A 659 -25.84 -5.88 -16.77
CA LEU A 659 -26.69 -4.70 -16.92
C LEU A 659 -25.88 -3.40 -17.10
N GLN A 660 -24.72 -3.27 -16.44
CA GLN A 660 -23.83 -2.11 -16.63
C GLN A 660 -23.16 -2.09 -18.01
N ARG A 661 -22.82 -3.26 -18.59
CA ARG A 661 -22.34 -3.36 -19.98
C ARG A 661 -23.44 -3.01 -20.98
N GLU A 662 -24.67 -3.47 -20.76
CA GLU A 662 -25.84 -3.05 -21.56
C GLU A 662 -26.08 -1.54 -21.45
N GLU A 663 -26.02 -0.96 -20.23
CA GLU A 663 -26.21 0.48 -20.03
C GLU A 663 -25.14 1.30 -20.77
N ALA A 664 -23.89 0.84 -20.79
CA ALA A 664 -22.80 1.48 -21.53
C ALA A 664 -23.04 1.49 -23.05
N VAL A 665 -23.53 0.38 -23.63
CA VAL A 665 -23.89 0.29 -25.05
C VAL A 665 -25.07 1.19 -25.39
N VAL A 666 -26.10 1.22 -24.57
CA VAL A 666 -27.29 2.09 -24.77
C VAL A 666 -26.91 3.57 -24.64
N ARG A 667 -26.09 3.95 -23.65
CA ARG A 667 -25.54 5.31 -23.52
C ARG A 667 -24.66 5.72 -24.71
N HIS A 668 -23.97 4.78 -25.37
CA HIS A 668 -23.21 5.07 -26.59
C HIS A 668 -24.13 5.33 -27.78
N ARG A 669 -25.14 4.47 -28.00
CA ARG A 669 -26.17 4.66 -29.05
C ARG A 669 -26.95 5.95 -28.87
N LEU A 670 -27.31 6.31 -27.64
CA LEU A 670 -27.98 7.57 -27.32
C LEU A 670 -27.18 8.77 -27.84
N LYS A 671 -25.87 8.83 -27.57
CA LYS A 671 -24.98 9.89 -28.09
C LYS A 671 -24.86 9.93 -29.61
N GLN A 672 -25.00 8.78 -30.27
CA GLN A 672 -25.00 8.71 -31.73
C GLN A 672 -26.32 9.24 -32.31
N ALA A 673 -27.47 8.85 -31.75
CA ALA A 673 -28.79 9.37 -32.13
C ALA A 673 -28.95 10.88 -31.82
N GLU A 674 -28.40 11.36 -30.70
CA GLU A 674 -28.29 12.79 -30.36
C GLU A 674 -27.50 13.56 -31.43
N ALA A 675 -26.38 13.02 -31.90
CA ALA A 675 -25.55 13.64 -32.94
C ALA A 675 -26.17 13.58 -34.35
N ALA A 676 -26.97 12.54 -34.65
CA ALA A 676 -27.68 12.37 -35.93
C ALA A 676 -29.06 13.06 -35.97
N ALA A 677 -29.54 13.60 -34.85
CA ALA A 677 -30.88 14.18 -34.67
C ALA A 677 -32.06 13.20 -34.92
N GLU A 678 -31.82 11.88 -34.86
CA GLU A 678 -32.79 10.83 -35.16
C GLU A 678 -33.77 10.60 -34.00
N ARG A 679 -34.79 11.46 -33.93
CA ARG A 679 -35.78 11.53 -32.83
C ARG A 679 -36.39 10.18 -32.37
N PRO A 680 -36.76 9.22 -33.25
CA PRO A 680 -37.33 7.95 -32.79
C PRO A 680 -36.34 7.12 -31.95
N GLN A 681 -35.12 6.93 -32.47
CA GLN A 681 -34.07 6.14 -31.82
C GLN A 681 -33.63 6.75 -30.48
N LEU A 682 -33.69 8.07 -30.35
CA LEU A 682 -33.43 8.78 -29.10
C LEU A 682 -34.50 8.45 -28.03
N GLY A 683 -35.77 8.30 -28.43
CA GLY A 683 -36.84 7.84 -27.55
C GLY A 683 -36.61 6.40 -27.07
N ASP A 684 -36.33 5.48 -28.00
CA ASP A 684 -36.09 4.06 -27.69
C ASP A 684 -34.86 3.87 -26.77
N ALA A 685 -33.77 4.61 -27.04
CA ALA A 685 -32.57 4.57 -26.23
C ALA A 685 -32.81 5.11 -24.80
N LEU A 686 -33.60 6.18 -24.63
CA LEU A 686 -33.99 6.67 -23.30
C LEU A 686 -34.91 5.70 -22.56
N ALA A 687 -35.85 5.06 -23.24
CA ALA A 687 -36.73 4.05 -22.65
C ALA A 687 -35.93 2.85 -22.13
N ARG A 688 -35.03 2.28 -22.96
CA ARG A 688 -34.15 1.18 -22.54
C ARG A 688 -33.17 1.59 -21.43
N LEU A 689 -32.70 2.84 -21.44
CA LEU A 689 -31.83 3.37 -20.38
C LEU A 689 -32.55 3.44 -19.02
N LYS A 690 -33.85 3.78 -19.00
CA LYS A 690 -34.68 3.74 -17.80
C LYS A 690 -34.88 2.30 -17.32
N GLU A 691 -35.31 1.41 -18.20
CA GLU A 691 -35.56 -0.01 -17.91
C GLU A 691 -34.32 -0.70 -17.27
N LEU A 692 -33.13 -0.49 -17.83
CA LEU A 692 -31.88 -1.04 -17.30
C LEU A 692 -31.54 -0.52 -15.90
N ARG A 693 -31.89 0.73 -15.57
CA ARG A 693 -31.68 1.29 -14.24
C ARG A 693 -32.66 0.73 -13.21
N GLU A 694 -33.90 0.50 -13.61
CA GLU A 694 -34.91 -0.16 -12.78
C GLU A 694 -34.49 -1.62 -12.48
N GLN A 695 -33.94 -2.34 -13.48
CA GLN A 695 -33.35 -3.67 -13.27
C GLN A 695 -32.12 -3.65 -12.35
N ILE A 696 -31.23 -2.65 -12.46
CA ILE A 696 -30.08 -2.49 -11.54
C ILE A 696 -30.52 -2.15 -10.11
N ALA A 697 -31.62 -1.41 -9.94
CA ALA A 697 -32.20 -1.09 -8.64
C ALA A 697 -32.89 -2.30 -7.98
N ALA A 698 -33.49 -3.19 -8.77
CA ALA A 698 -34.16 -4.41 -8.28
C ALA A 698 -33.20 -5.51 -7.78
N LEU A 699 -31.89 -5.42 -8.08
CA LEU A 699 -30.89 -6.44 -7.74
C LEU A 699 -30.83 -6.90 -6.27
N PRO A 700 -31.13 -6.09 -5.23
CA PRO A 700 -31.18 -6.58 -3.85
C PRO A 700 -32.21 -7.69 -3.61
N HIS A 701 -33.26 -7.76 -4.44
CA HIS A 701 -34.30 -8.80 -4.37
C HIS A 701 -33.91 -10.09 -5.12
N LEU A 702 -32.76 -10.11 -5.80
CA LEU A 702 -32.22 -11.34 -6.40
C LEU A 702 -31.43 -12.10 -5.32
N ALA A 703 -32.09 -13.09 -4.72
CA ALA A 703 -31.52 -14.00 -3.73
C ALA A 703 -32.20 -15.37 -3.79
N TRP A 704 -31.42 -16.42 -3.57
CA TRP A 704 -31.87 -17.76 -3.24
C TRP A 704 -31.90 -17.92 -1.72
N GLU A 705 -33.04 -18.34 -1.17
CA GLU A 705 -33.32 -18.32 0.27
C GLU A 705 -33.12 -19.67 0.98
N GLY A 706 -32.65 -20.69 0.25
CA GLY A 706 -32.48 -22.05 0.75
C GLY A 706 -33.66 -22.99 0.42
N GLY A 707 -33.38 -24.27 0.26
CA GLY A 707 -34.40 -25.32 0.32
C GLY A 707 -34.76 -25.65 1.77
N GLU A 708 -35.99 -26.10 2.02
CA GLU A 708 -36.37 -26.65 3.33
C GLU A 708 -35.46 -27.83 3.70
N LYS A 709 -34.96 -27.86 4.94
CA LYS A 709 -34.27 -29.04 5.49
C LYS A 709 -35.27 -30.20 5.58
N LYS A 710 -34.93 -31.32 4.95
CA LYS A 710 -35.53 -32.65 5.15
C LYS A 710 -34.42 -33.66 5.40
#